data_AF-A0A3C0B571-F1
#
_entry.id   AF-A0A3C0B571-F1
#
_cell.length_a   1.000
_cell.length_b   1.000
_cell.length_c   1.000
_cell.angle_alpha   90.00
_cell.angle_beta   90.00
_cell.angle_gamma   90.00
#
_symmetry.space_group_name_H-M   'P 1'
#
loop_
_entity.id
_entity.type
_entity.pdbx_description
1 polymer ?
#
loop_
_entity_poly.entity_id
_entity_poly.type
_entity_poly.pdbx_seq_one_letter_code
_entity_poly.pdbx_strand_id
1 'polypeptide(L)'
;NENHIKNIRVWLELIEYSPLTFRDLLSALIIHLRLGGVFISDTDLFQRDVTSLLNADIKPIFKHIKQLARLFPVYFNEIGAEGELREITTSMDELSHRNDRLIHFLRKQIHTESNNTHIELARNIVYYWYDGNAEHLKPLVPRDVQLYLEEKGRWFKGANEMMQQLCQVFNCGPEHLSTVPSHRIRKRLNELPTDNTIDKHRLYSLFRLLELLREKYSFNTVNLSTLMQKSGFFKLTEIENLTHLLDHSAPDRALRQVYLFMRQLNTVITDETKTEGWEDIYHKRHIAIGIPSMYGKYREPKFEAMGITFRLEKLAAHLMDLLIDSINLDYITAKTLRRIHVVIELFRQGLELDGISDQGFNSNLKMFRFSLNSASFSVGQYINILQFMLSSVREIISKYFLRVYDGQLRIIIPQLFPDEIKADAAQGKQFIVKKSEEFYREMLSSAFLVQMLDAFLVRILNSFRQMVDNYPEEIIRSIMSYNTDLVISPLNRESAEMDNKIFLGSKAYFLKKLSLLGFPIPPGFVLTTEIFRRREAILSNPHIEKELDQMVRKQIINLERITGQQFGNPNNPLLLSVRSGTAISMPGAMNTYLNVGLNDDIVETLSKQPNFAWTSWDCYRRFLQSWGMAYGISRDVFDQVMIDFKLKYKVAQKVEFTGEQMREMAFSYKDILQKHNIHFKDEPFQQLKQVIFNVLKSWDSDRAIVYREHLQIADEWGTAVI
;
A
#
# COMPACT_ATOMS: atom_id res chain seq x y z
N ASN A 1 -10.65 10.88 -40.25
CA ASN A 1 -9.69 11.77 -40.94
C ASN A 1 -8.55 10.92 -41.51
N GLU A 2 -8.56 10.65 -42.82
CA GLU A 2 -7.56 9.77 -43.47
C GLU A 2 -6.15 10.39 -43.52
N ASN A 3 -6.02 11.71 -43.41
CA ASN A 3 -4.74 12.41 -43.46
C ASN A 3 -4.15 12.71 -42.07
N HIS A 4 -4.73 12.18 -40.99
CA HIS A 4 -4.33 12.55 -39.64
C HIS A 4 -2.86 12.24 -39.33
N ILE A 5 -2.34 11.05 -39.70
CA ILE A 5 -0.91 10.71 -39.54
C ILE A 5 0.00 11.66 -40.32
N LYS A 6 -0.35 11.96 -41.58
CA LYS A 6 0.42 12.89 -42.41
C LYS A 6 0.50 14.27 -41.77
N ASN A 7 -0.62 14.76 -41.21
CA ASN A 7 -0.65 16.04 -40.51
C ASN A 7 0.24 16.02 -39.25
N ILE A 8 0.19 14.93 -38.48
CA ILE A 8 1.04 14.77 -37.29
C ILE A 8 2.53 14.81 -37.70
N ARG A 9 2.91 14.10 -38.78
CA ARG A 9 4.29 14.11 -39.30
C ARG A 9 4.79 15.50 -39.66
N VAL A 10 3.99 16.27 -40.40
CA VAL A 10 4.35 17.65 -40.76
C VAL A 10 4.61 18.50 -39.50
N TRP A 11 3.78 18.34 -38.47
CA TRP A 11 3.97 19.08 -37.22
C TRP A 11 5.22 18.61 -36.47
N LEU A 12 5.50 17.30 -36.47
CA LEU A 12 6.71 16.73 -35.88
C LEU A 12 7.97 17.23 -36.59
N GLU A 13 7.99 17.27 -37.93
CA GLU A 13 9.12 17.79 -38.72
C GLU A 13 9.41 19.28 -38.40
N LEU A 14 8.36 20.09 -38.24
CA LEU A 14 8.51 21.49 -37.83
C LEU A 14 9.07 21.60 -36.40
N ILE A 15 8.56 20.79 -35.48
CA ILE A 15 9.04 20.76 -34.09
C ILE A 15 10.50 20.28 -34.04
N GLU A 16 10.87 19.26 -34.81
CA GLU A 16 12.22 18.73 -34.92
C GLU A 16 13.23 19.81 -35.33
N TYR A 17 12.85 20.69 -36.26
CA TYR A 17 13.74 21.74 -36.76
C TYR A 17 14.18 22.73 -35.66
N SER A 18 13.25 23.14 -34.78
CA SER A 18 13.59 24.00 -33.62
C SER A 18 12.56 23.81 -32.50
N PRO A 19 12.77 22.83 -31.59
CA PRO A 19 11.75 22.46 -30.61
C PRO A 19 11.35 23.64 -29.71
N LEU A 20 12.31 24.46 -29.29
CA LEU A 20 12.06 25.62 -28.44
C LEU A 20 11.22 26.70 -29.13
N THR A 21 11.50 26.98 -30.42
CA THR A 21 10.74 27.97 -31.20
C THR A 21 9.31 27.51 -31.44
N PHE A 22 9.12 26.22 -31.70
CA PHE A 22 7.81 25.62 -32.00
C PHE A 22 7.09 25.07 -30.76
N ARG A 23 7.41 25.56 -29.55
CA ARG A 23 6.78 25.12 -28.30
C ARG A 23 5.25 25.27 -28.32
N ASP A 24 4.72 26.34 -28.90
CA ASP A 24 3.28 26.56 -28.98
C ASP A 24 2.60 25.60 -29.95
N LEU A 25 3.29 25.22 -31.04
CA LEU A 25 2.86 24.19 -31.98
C LEU A 25 2.86 22.80 -31.31
N LEU A 26 3.86 22.52 -30.48
CA LEU A 26 3.92 21.32 -29.65
C LEU A 26 2.73 21.27 -28.67
N SER A 27 2.44 22.36 -27.96
CA SER A 27 1.25 22.46 -27.10
C SER A 27 -0.03 22.22 -27.88
N ALA A 28 -0.14 22.80 -29.07
CA ALA A 28 -1.28 22.61 -29.95
C ALA A 28 -1.44 21.14 -30.37
N LEU A 29 -0.33 20.46 -30.70
CA LEU A 29 -0.34 19.05 -31.09
C LEU A 29 -0.85 18.18 -29.95
N ILE A 30 -0.34 18.41 -28.74
CA ILE A 30 -0.77 17.68 -27.53
C ILE A 30 -2.28 17.85 -27.32
N ILE A 31 -2.81 19.07 -27.45
CA ILE A 31 -4.25 19.34 -27.31
C ILE A 31 -5.05 18.58 -28.37
N HIS A 32 -4.63 18.66 -29.64
CA HIS A 32 -5.30 17.95 -30.74
C HIS A 32 -5.33 16.43 -30.52
N LEU A 33 -4.20 15.85 -30.11
CA LEU A 33 -4.09 14.41 -29.88
C LEU A 33 -4.87 13.95 -28.65
N ARG A 34 -4.92 14.76 -27.58
CA ARG A 34 -5.71 14.46 -26.39
C ARG A 34 -7.21 14.53 -26.64
N LEU A 35 -7.68 15.60 -27.28
CA LEU A 35 -9.10 15.80 -27.53
C LEU A 35 -9.63 14.96 -28.70
N GLY A 36 -8.79 14.68 -29.69
CA GLY A 36 -9.17 13.96 -30.92
C GLY A 36 -8.76 12.49 -30.96
N GLY A 37 -7.85 12.05 -30.08
CA GLY A 37 -7.25 10.72 -30.11
C GLY A 37 -6.18 10.54 -31.20
N VAL A 38 -5.53 9.38 -31.18
CA VAL A 38 -4.53 8.99 -32.18
C VAL A 38 -4.71 7.53 -32.58
N PHE A 39 -4.65 7.27 -33.88
CA PHE A 39 -4.67 5.95 -34.47
C PHE A 39 -3.35 5.75 -35.21
N ILE A 40 -2.59 4.72 -34.87
CA ILE A 40 -1.32 4.44 -35.56
C ILE A 40 -1.28 2.96 -35.90
N SER A 41 -1.12 2.65 -37.19
CA SER A 41 -0.89 1.28 -37.65
C SER A 41 0.58 0.93 -37.45
N ASP A 42 0.87 -0.33 -37.09
CA ASP A 42 2.25 -0.83 -37.01
C ASP A 42 2.99 -0.64 -38.35
N THR A 43 2.27 -0.71 -39.47
CA THR A 43 2.81 -0.54 -40.84
C THR A 43 3.23 0.90 -41.15
N ASP A 44 2.79 1.89 -40.38
CA ASP A 44 3.17 3.29 -40.59
C ASP A 44 4.63 3.55 -40.25
N LEU A 45 5.28 2.66 -39.48
CA LEU A 45 6.65 2.81 -38.97
C LEU A 45 6.88 4.14 -38.23
N PHE A 46 5.87 4.56 -37.48
CA PHE A 46 5.87 5.83 -36.75
C PHE A 46 6.95 5.93 -35.66
N GLN A 47 7.58 4.81 -35.31
CA GLN A 47 8.78 4.78 -34.46
C GLN A 47 9.90 5.65 -35.05
N ARG A 48 10.05 5.69 -36.39
CA ARG A 48 11.03 6.54 -37.07
C ARG A 48 10.78 8.02 -36.80
N ASP A 49 9.51 8.45 -36.87
CA ASP A 49 9.10 9.83 -36.62
C ASP A 49 9.42 10.24 -35.17
N VAL A 50 9.19 9.33 -34.21
CA VAL A 50 9.55 9.55 -32.80
C VAL A 50 11.07 9.63 -32.61
N THR A 51 11.85 8.76 -33.27
CA THR A 51 13.31 8.80 -33.24
C THR A 51 13.85 10.13 -33.78
N SER A 52 13.33 10.62 -34.91
CA SER A 52 13.75 11.91 -35.46
C SER A 52 13.49 13.06 -34.47
N LEU A 53 12.30 13.07 -33.85
CA LEU A 53 11.98 14.03 -32.79
C LEU A 53 12.95 13.95 -31.61
N LEU A 54 13.30 12.75 -31.13
CA LEU A 54 14.21 12.55 -30.01
C LEU A 54 15.67 12.89 -30.35
N ASN A 55 16.02 12.97 -31.64
CA ASN A 55 17.32 13.42 -32.12
C ASN A 55 17.44 14.95 -32.26
N ALA A 56 16.36 15.70 -32.02
CA ALA A 56 16.36 17.16 -31.97
C ALA A 56 16.87 17.69 -30.61
N ASP A 57 17.08 19.00 -30.50
CA ASP A 57 17.46 19.67 -29.24
C ASP A 57 16.26 19.79 -28.27
N ILE A 58 15.88 18.64 -27.70
CA ILE A 58 14.69 18.52 -26.85
C ILE A 58 14.93 18.92 -25.39
N LYS A 59 16.19 19.07 -24.97
CA LYS A 59 16.57 19.28 -23.56
C LYS A 59 15.89 20.50 -22.90
N PRO A 60 15.78 21.68 -23.55
CA PRO A 60 15.12 22.85 -22.95
C PRO A 60 13.63 22.66 -22.67
N ILE A 61 12.98 21.77 -23.42
CA ILE A 61 11.53 21.51 -23.35
C ILE A 61 11.22 20.03 -23.09
N PHE A 62 12.15 19.31 -22.46
CA PHE A 62 12.10 17.85 -22.29
C PHE A 62 10.78 17.38 -21.70
N LYS A 63 10.26 18.10 -20.69
CA LYS A 63 8.97 17.81 -20.07
C LYS A 63 7.81 17.81 -21.07
N HIS A 64 7.79 18.76 -22.01
CA HIS A 64 6.72 18.89 -23.00
C HIS A 64 6.86 17.80 -24.08
N ILE A 65 8.09 17.53 -24.52
CA ILE A 65 8.38 16.43 -25.46
C ILE A 65 7.94 15.09 -24.86
N LYS A 66 8.24 14.86 -23.58
CA LYS A 66 7.81 13.67 -22.85
C LYS A 66 6.28 13.57 -22.72
N GLN A 67 5.58 14.70 -22.56
CA GLN A 67 4.10 14.73 -22.57
C GLN A 67 3.53 14.35 -23.93
N LEU A 68 4.12 14.83 -25.03
CA LEU A 68 3.72 14.43 -26.38
C LEU A 68 4.03 12.96 -26.64
N ALA A 69 5.26 12.54 -26.39
CA ALA A 69 5.76 11.17 -26.55
C ALA A 69 4.82 10.16 -25.88
N ARG A 70 4.34 10.45 -24.66
CA ARG A 70 3.42 9.59 -23.91
C ARG A 70 2.08 9.31 -24.64
N LEU A 71 1.69 10.14 -25.60
CA LEU A 71 0.46 9.96 -26.38
C LEU A 71 0.60 8.93 -27.49
N PHE A 72 1.81 8.60 -27.91
CA PHE A 72 2.04 7.69 -29.03
C PHE A 72 2.05 6.23 -28.57
N PRO A 73 1.13 5.37 -29.04
CA PRO A 73 1.06 3.97 -28.67
C PRO A 73 2.06 3.12 -29.48
N VAL A 74 3.30 3.57 -29.66
CA VAL A 74 4.25 2.99 -30.62
C VAL A 74 5.47 2.34 -29.98
N TYR A 75 5.61 2.39 -28.66
CA TYR A 75 6.78 1.92 -27.90
C TYR A 75 6.87 0.40 -27.76
N PHE A 76 6.92 -0.27 -28.90
CA PHE A 76 7.16 -1.69 -29.10
C PHE A 76 8.22 -1.87 -30.19
N ASN A 77 8.99 -2.95 -30.09
CA ASN A 77 10.06 -3.24 -31.04
C ASN A 77 9.61 -4.17 -32.18
N GLU A 78 8.56 -4.96 -31.96
CA GLU A 78 8.06 -5.97 -32.91
C GLU A 78 6.89 -5.41 -33.73
N ILE A 79 7.08 -5.30 -35.04
CA ILE A 79 6.09 -4.80 -36.01
C ILE A 79 5.16 -5.94 -36.39
N GLY A 80 3.85 -5.71 -36.31
CA GLY A 80 2.83 -6.71 -36.60
C GLY A 80 2.60 -7.71 -35.47
N ALA A 81 1.73 -8.70 -35.70
CA ALA A 81 1.50 -9.77 -34.74
C ALA A 81 2.49 -10.93 -34.94
N GLU A 82 3.50 -11.01 -34.09
CA GLU A 82 4.46 -12.11 -34.02
C GLU A 82 4.46 -12.79 -32.64
N GLY A 83 5.18 -13.92 -32.54
CA GLY A 83 5.34 -14.68 -31.29
C GLY A 83 4.02 -15.05 -30.62
N GLU A 84 3.98 -14.87 -29.30
CA GLU A 84 2.84 -15.27 -28.45
C GLU A 84 1.52 -14.61 -28.86
N LEU A 85 1.55 -13.35 -29.32
CA LEU A 85 0.35 -12.62 -29.75
C LEU A 85 -0.34 -13.33 -30.93
N ARG A 86 0.46 -13.85 -31.87
CA ARG A 86 -0.03 -14.59 -33.03
C ARG A 86 -0.48 -16.00 -32.65
N GLU A 87 0.27 -16.68 -31.79
CA GLU A 87 -0.05 -18.04 -31.34
C GLU A 87 -1.38 -18.10 -30.59
N ILE A 88 -1.61 -17.19 -29.64
CA ILE A 88 -2.83 -17.16 -28.82
C ILE A 88 -4.08 -16.88 -29.66
N THR A 89 -4.00 -15.89 -30.55
CA THR A 89 -5.13 -15.55 -31.43
C THR A 89 -5.43 -16.65 -32.44
N THR A 90 -4.41 -17.37 -32.91
CA THR A 90 -4.57 -18.53 -33.80
C THR A 90 -5.22 -19.69 -33.06
N SER A 91 -4.68 -20.05 -31.89
CA SER A 91 -5.20 -21.11 -31.03
C SER A 91 -6.67 -20.84 -30.65
N MET A 92 -7.00 -19.61 -30.27
CA MET A 92 -8.36 -19.21 -29.90
C MET A 92 -9.37 -19.34 -31.06
N ASP A 93 -8.99 -18.99 -32.28
CA ASP A 93 -9.85 -19.12 -33.47
C ASP A 93 -10.02 -20.60 -33.90
N GLU A 94 -8.94 -21.39 -33.81
CA GLU A 94 -8.93 -22.80 -34.18
C GLU A 94 -9.77 -23.70 -33.26
N LEU A 95 -9.95 -23.32 -32.00
CA LEU A 95 -10.89 -23.98 -31.08
C LEU A 95 -12.33 -24.01 -31.59
N SER A 96 -12.72 -23.03 -32.42
CA SER A 96 -14.05 -22.97 -33.04
C SER A 96 -14.07 -23.59 -34.44
N HIS A 97 -12.95 -24.18 -34.89
CA HIS A 97 -12.69 -24.49 -36.31
C HIS A 97 -12.95 -23.28 -37.23
N ARG A 98 -12.66 -22.06 -36.73
CA ARG A 98 -12.89 -20.78 -37.42
C ARG A 98 -14.35 -20.47 -37.74
N ASN A 99 -15.28 -21.07 -36.99
CA ASN A 99 -16.72 -20.82 -37.15
C ASN A 99 -17.24 -19.71 -36.23
N ASP A 100 -16.46 -19.28 -35.24
CA ASP A 100 -16.76 -18.09 -34.46
C ASP A 100 -16.33 -16.84 -35.24
N ARG A 101 -17.29 -16.16 -35.89
CA ARG A 101 -17.01 -15.00 -36.74
C ARG A 101 -16.39 -13.82 -35.99
N LEU A 102 -16.74 -13.63 -34.70
CA LEU A 102 -16.22 -12.53 -33.90
C LEU A 102 -14.74 -12.76 -33.59
N ILE A 103 -14.39 -13.97 -33.14
CA ILE A 103 -12.99 -14.33 -32.86
C ILE A 103 -12.17 -14.46 -34.15
N HIS A 104 -12.77 -14.95 -35.23
CA HIS A 104 -12.11 -14.99 -36.54
C HIS A 104 -11.77 -13.58 -37.04
N PHE A 105 -12.71 -12.64 -36.93
CA PHE A 105 -12.48 -11.24 -37.26
C PHE A 105 -11.38 -10.63 -36.39
N LEU A 106 -11.43 -10.82 -35.07
CA LEU A 106 -10.40 -10.36 -34.13
C LEU A 106 -9.01 -10.87 -34.53
N ARG A 107 -8.88 -12.16 -34.85
CA ARG A 107 -7.62 -12.75 -35.29
C ARG A 107 -7.12 -12.11 -36.58
N LYS A 108 -8.00 -11.94 -37.57
CA LYS A 108 -7.65 -11.33 -38.86
C LYS A 108 -7.14 -9.91 -38.67
N GLN A 109 -7.90 -9.09 -37.95
CA GLN A 109 -7.53 -7.71 -37.62
C GLN A 109 -6.15 -7.63 -36.95
N ILE A 110 -5.91 -8.44 -35.91
CA ILE A 110 -4.62 -8.47 -35.22
C ILE A 110 -3.48 -8.88 -36.17
N HIS A 111 -3.71 -9.85 -37.07
CA HIS A 111 -2.66 -10.39 -37.95
C HIS A 111 -2.35 -9.50 -39.16
N THR A 112 -3.34 -8.77 -39.68
CA THR A 112 -3.19 -8.00 -40.94
C THR A 112 -3.07 -6.50 -40.72
N GLU A 113 -3.71 -5.95 -39.69
CA GLU A 113 -3.86 -4.51 -39.46
C GLU A 113 -3.50 -4.18 -38.00
N SER A 114 -2.39 -4.71 -37.48
CA SER A 114 -1.94 -4.50 -36.10
C SER A 114 -1.91 -3.01 -35.74
N ASN A 115 -2.71 -2.61 -34.75
CA ASN A 115 -2.81 -1.23 -34.27
C ASN A 115 -3.36 -1.17 -32.82
N ASN A 116 -3.36 0.04 -32.22
CA ASN A 116 -3.73 0.27 -30.83
C ASN A 116 -5.24 0.07 -30.50
N THR A 117 -6.14 0.15 -31.47
CA THR A 117 -7.60 -0.03 -31.26
C THR A 117 -7.98 -1.46 -30.91
N HIS A 118 -7.08 -2.44 -31.15
CA HIS A 118 -7.30 -3.83 -30.77
C HIS A 118 -7.46 -4.03 -29.26
N ILE A 119 -6.91 -3.14 -28.42
CA ILE A 119 -7.19 -3.14 -26.97
C ILE A 119 -8.68 -2.91 -26.72
N GLU A 120 -9.26 -1.91 -27.38
CA GLU A 120 -10.67 -1.58 -27.23
C GLU A 120 -11.57 -2.67 -27.80
N LEU A 121 -11.23 -3.22 -28.97
CA LEU A 121 -11.95 -4.35 -29.53
C LEU A 121 -11.95 -5.56 -28.58
N ALA A 122 -10.79 -5.98 -28.08
CA ALA A 122 -10.68 -7.10 -27.14
C ALA A 122 -11.44 -6.84 -25.83
N ARG A 123 -11.37 -5.60 -25.30
CA ARG A 123 -12.13 -5.19 -24.11
C ARG A 123 -13.63 -5.23 -24.35
N ASN A 124 -14.12 -4.76 -25.49
CA ASN A 124 -15.54 -4.82 -25.84
C ASN A 124 -15.99 -6.27 -26.07
N ILE A 125 -15.12 -7.19 -26.51
CA ILE A 125 -15.44 -8.62 -26.52
C ILE A 125 -15.61 -9.16 -25.09
N VAL A 126 -14.79 -8.73 -24.12
CA VAL A 126 -14.96 -9.09 -22.69
C VAL A 126 -16.30 -8.60 -22.16
N TYR A 127 -16.68 -7.34 -22.45
CA TYR A 127 -17.99 -6.81 -22.04
C TYR A 127 -19.14 -7.59 -22.67
N TYR A 128 -19.07 -7.84 -23.99
CA TYR A 128 -20.09 -8.65 -24.68
C TYR A 128 -20.21 -10.01 -24.01
N TRP A 129 -19.11 -10.70 -23.76
CA TRP A 129 -19.11 -11.99 -23.07
C TRP A 129 -19.62 -11.90 -21.62
N TYR A 130 -19.68 -10.74 -20.99
CA TYR A 130 -20.26 -10.58 -19.64
C TYR A 130 -21.77 -10.29 -19.65
N ASP A 131 -22.22 -9.32 -20.44
CA ASP A 131 -23.59 -8.80 -20.41
C ASP A 131 -24.47 -9.21 -21.61
N GLY A 132 -23.88 -9.75 -22.68
CA GLY A 132 -24.57 -10.10 -23.93
C GLY A 132 -24.91 -8.91 -24.84
N ASN A 133 -24.55 -7.68 -24.45
CA ASN A 133 -24.92 -6.47 -25.17
C ASN A 133 -24.02 -6.23 -26.39
N ALA A 134 -24.50 -6.54 -27.58
CA ALA A 134 -23.72 -6.34 -28.81
C ALA A 134 -23.54 -4.86 -29.23
N GLU A 135 -24.26 -3.89 -28.63
CA GLU A 135 -24.25 -2.50 -29.09
C GLU A 135 -22.86 -1.86 -29.08
N HIS A 136 -22.04 -2.17 -28.07
CA HIS A 136 -20.69 -1.61 -27.96
C HIS A 136 -19.68 -2.26 -28.93
N LEU A 137 -20.03 -3.37 -29.59
CA LEU A 137 -19.20 -4.00 -30.63
C LEU A 137 -19.56 -3.54 -32.04
N LYS A 138 -20.82 -3.15 -32.29
CA LYS A 138 -21.29 -2.70 -33.62
C LYS A 138 -20.40 -1.64 -34.29
N PRO A 139 -19.91 -0.58 -33.61
CA PRO A 139 -19.07 0.41 -34.29
C PRO A 139 -17.68 -0.11 -34.66
N LEU A 140 -17.25 -1.26 -34.12
CA LEU A 140 -15.88 -1.79 -34.26
C LEU A 140 -15.79 -3.02 -35.16
N VAL A 141 -16.92 -3.61 -35.56
CA VAL A 141 -16.97 -4.82 -36.37
C VAL A 141 -17.83 -4.61 -37.62
N PRO A 142 -17.48 -5.22 -38.76
CA PRO A 142 -18.24 -5.08 -40.00
C PRO A 142 -19.62 -5.75 -39.90
N ARG A 143 -20.55 -5.31 -40.76
CA ARG A 143 -21.97 -5.69 -40.70
C ARG A 143 -22.21 -7.21 -40.78
N ASP A 144 -21.37 -7.93 -41.50
CA ASP A 144 -21.40 -9.39 -41.63
C ASP A 144 -21.04 -10.13 -40.33
N VAL A 145 -20.20 -9.54 -39.48
CA VAL A 145 -19.91 -10.03 -38.13
C VAL A 145 -21.05 -9.64 -37.17
N GLN A 146 -21.59 -8.41 -37.29
CA GLN A 146 -22.70 -7.94 -36.45
C GLN A 146 -23.93 -8.86 -36.53
N LEU A 147 -24.24 -9.37 -37.72
CA LEU A 147 -25.37 -10.29 -37.94
C LEU A 147 -25.22 -11.64 -37.19
N TYR A 148 -24.03 -11.96 -36.69
CA TYR A 148 -23.73 -13.21 -35.98
C TYR A 148 -23.58 -13.01 -34.46
N LEU A 149 -23.75 -11.79 -33.96
CA LEU A 149 -23.73 -11.47 -32.54
C LEU A 149 -25.12 -11.77 -31.94
N GLU A 150 -25.35 -13.02 -31.55
CA GLU A 150 -26.60 -13.48 -30.94
C GLU A 150 -26.40 -13.96 -29.50
N GLU A 151 -27.26 -13.53 -28.57
CA GLU A 151 -27.27 -13.96 -27.15
C GLU A 151 -27.53 -15.47 -26.97
N LYS A 152 -28.02 -16.16 -28.02
CA LYS A 152 -28.21 -17.62 -28.03
C LYS A 152 -27.17 -18.36 -28.88
N GLY A 153 -26.16 -17.64 -29.37
CA GLY A 153 -25.11 -18.22 -30.21
C GLY A 153 -24.34 -19.30 -29.46
N ARG A 154 -24.04 -20.41 -30.16
CA ARG A 154 -23.26 -21.54 -29.63
C ARG A 154 -21.95 -21.11 -28.97
N TRP A 155 -21.28 -20.11 -29.56
CA TRP A 155 -19.98 -19.60 -29.13
C TRP A 155 -20.06 -18.50 -28.07
N PHE A 156 -21.27 -18.04 -27.74
CA PHE A 156 -21.51 -17.01 -26.73
C PHE A 156 -21.90 -17.63 -25.39
N LYS A 157 -22.90 -18.53 -25.36
CA LYS A 157 -23.51 -19.01 -24.11
C LYS A 157 -22.49 -19.55 -23.09
N GLY A 158 -21.62 -20.47 -23.52
CA GLY A 158 -20.64 -21.07 -22.61
C GLY A 158 -19.55 -20.10 -22.14
N ALA A 159 -19.18 -19.12 -22.98
CA ALA A 159 -18.29 -18.04 -22.59
C ALA A 159 -18.94 -17.09 -21.57
N ASN A 160 -20.24 -16.81 -21.75
CA ASN A 160 -20.99 -15.92 -20.86
C ASN A 160 -21.20 -16.48 -19.46
N GLU A 161 -21.66 -17.73 -19.37
CA GLU A 161 -21.83 -18.43 -18.09
C GLU A 161 -20.52 -18.45 -17.29
N MET A 162 -19.38 -18.72 -17.95
CA MET A 162 -18.08 -18.72 -17.29
C MET A 162 -17.55 -17.32 -16.95
N MET A 163 -17.82 -16.32 -17.78
CA MET A 163 -17.46 -14.93 -17.48
C MET A 163 -18.18 -14.46 -16.22
N GLN A 164 -19.48 -14.75 -16.09
CA GLN A 164 -20.26 -14.42 -14.90
C GLN A 164 -19.75 -15.17 -13.66
N GLN A 165 -19.43 -16.46 -13.77
CA GLN A 165 -18.83 -17.23 -12.67
C GLN A 165 -17.48 -16.64 -12.23
N LEU A 166 -16.61 -16.26 -13.17
CA LEU A 166 -15.34 -15.61 -12.84
C LEU A 166 -15.54 -14.29 -12.09
N CYS A 167 -16.44 -13.43 -12.57
CA CYS A 167 -16.79 -12.18 -11.88
C CYS A 167 -17.29 -12.41 -10.45
N GLN A 168 -18.09 -13.46 -10.23
CA GLN A 168 -18.54 -13.86 -8.89
C GLN A 168 -17.38 -14.33 -8.00
N VAL A 169 -16.48 -15.17 -8.53
CA VAL A 169 -15.31 -15.68 -7.78
C VAL A 169 -14.35 -14.56 -7.38
N PHE A 170 -14.15 -13.58 -8.25
CA PHE A 170 -13.30 -12.41 -7.95
C PHE A 170 -14.04 -11.28 -7.22
N ASN A 171 -15.36 -11.41 -7.03
CA ASN A 171 -16.25 -10.38 -6.48
C ASN A 171 -16.04 -9.01 -7.16
N CYS A 172 -15.99 -9.00 -8.49
CA CYS A 172 -15.71 -7.80 -9.28
C CYS A 172 -16.41 -7.80 -10.64
N GLY A 173 -16.59 -6.60 -11.22
CA GLY A 173 -17.13 -6.44 -12.58
C GLY A 173 -16.10 -6.74 -13.69
N PRO A 174 -16.54 -6.81 -14.96
CA PRO A 174 -15.68 -7.13 -16.12
C PRO A 174 -14.52 -6.14 -16.31
N GLU A 175 -14.71 -4.88 -15.93
CA GLU A 175 -13.67 -3.84 -15.99
C GLU A 175 -12.49 -4.20 -15.07
N HIS A 176 -12.77 -4.50 -13.80
CA HIS A 176 -11.73 -4.85 -12.84
C HIS A 176 -11.11 -6.20 -13.16
N LEU A 177 -11.92 -7.17 -13.62
CA LEU A 177 -11.43 -8.48 -14.03
C LEU A 177 -10.39 -8.38 -15.17
N SER A 178 -10.57 -7.43 -16.10
CA SER A 178 -9.62 -7.13 -17.19
C SER A 178 -8.27 -6.57 -16.72
N THR A 179 -8.13 -6.23 -15.43
CA THR A 179 -6.87 -5.77 -14.82
C THR A 179 -6.16 -6.86 -14.03
N VAL A 180 -6.81 -8.01 -13.78
CA VAL A 180 -6.23 -9.13 -13.05
C VAL A 180 -5.20 -9.84 -13.94
N PRO A 181 -3.99 -10.18 -13.42
CA PRO A 181 -3.00 -10.92 -14.19
C PRO A 181 -3.53 -12.26 -14.72
N SER A 182 -3.22 -12.57 -15.98
CA SER A 182 -3.80 -13.74 -16.68
C SER A 182 -3.51 -15.09 -16.01
N HIS A 183 -2.37 -15.21 -15.30
CA HIS A 183 -2.03 -16.42 -14.55
C HIS A 183 -2.98 -16.69 -13.36
N ARG A 184 -3.49 -15.63 -12.71
CA ARG A 184 -4.49 -15.78 -11.63
C ARG A 184 -5.84 -16.18 -12.21
N ILE A 185 -6.20 -15.61 -13.36
CA ILE A 185 -7.42 -15.99 -14.11
C ILE A 185 -7.34 -17.47 -14.52
N ARG A 186 -6.21 -17.92 -15.06
CA ARG A 186 -5.97 -19.33 -15.41
C ARG A 186 -6.15 -20.27 -14.21
N LYS A 187 -5.58 -19.91 -13.06
CA LYS A 187 -5.72 -20.71 -11.83
C LYS A 187 -7.19 -20.86 -11.43
N ARG A 188 -7.95 -19.77 -11.40
CA ARG A 188 -9.38 -19.80 -11.04
C ARG A 188 -10.24 -20.52 -12.07
N LEU A 189 -9.97 -20.35 -13.37
CA LEU A 189 -10.66 -21.08 -14.44
C LEU A 189 -10.50 -22.60 -14.29
N ASN A 190 -9.33 -23.08 -13.86
CA ASN A 190 -9.09 -24.50 -13.64
C ASN A 190 -9.84 -25.06 -12.41
N GLU A 191 -10.15 -24.21 -11.43
CA GLU A 191 -10.89 -24.59 -10.22
C GLU A 191 -12.42 -24.66 -10.43
N LEU A 192 -12.95 -24.15 -11.55
CA LEU A 192 -14.38 -24.16 -11.85
C LEU A 192 -14.88 -25.58 -12.23
N PRO A 193 -16.02 -26.04 -11.67
CA PRO A 193 -16.59 -27.39 -11.82
C PRO A 193 -17.32 -27.60 -13.16
N THR A 194 -16.73 -27.13 -14.26
CA THR A 194 -17.28 -27.20 -15.63
C THR A 194 -16.35 -28.02 -16.53
N ASP A 195 -16.92 -28.96 -17.29
CA ASP A 195 -16.22 -29.80 -18.28
C ASP A 195 -15.99 -29.10 -19.63
N ASN A 196 -16.48 -27.86 -19.79
CA ASN A 196 -16.32 -27.06 -21.00
C ASN A 196 -14.88 -26.51 -21.13
N THR A 197 -13.97 -27.37 -21.56
CA THR A 197 -12.55 -27.04 -21.76
C THR A 197 -12.33 -26.00 -22.86
N ILE A 198 -13.18 -26.00 -23.89
CA ILE A 198 -13.08 -25.08 -25.03
C ILE A 198 -13.23 -23.63 -24.56
N ASP A 199 -14.31 -23.33 -23.85
CA ASP A 199 -14.59 -21.96 -23.43
C ASP A 199 -13.66 -21.51 -22.28
N LYS A 200 -13.16 -22.45 -21.44
CA LYS A 200 -12.06 -22.15 -20.49
C LYS A 200 -10.81 -21.63 -21.21
N HIS A 201 -10.42 -22.31 -22.30
CA HIS A 201 -9.29 -21.87 -23.12
C HIS A 201 -9.58 -20.54 -23.83
N ARG A 202 -10.78 -20.34 -24.39
CA ARG A 202 -11.15 -19.07 -25.04
C ARG A 202 -11.11 -17.88 -24.09
N LEU A 203 -11.65 -18.01 -22.87
CA LEU A 203 -11.57 -16.94 -21.87
C LEU A 203 -10.12 -16.65 -21.47
N TYR A 204 -9.33 -17.68 -21.17
CA TYR A 204 -7.92 -17.49 -20.84
C TYR A 204 -7.17 -16.78 -21.98
N SER A 205 -7.35 -17.24 -23.22
CA SER A 205 -6.73 -16.66 -24.40
C SER A 205 -7.13 -15.20 -24.62
N LEU A 206 -8.40 -14.83 -24.37
CA LEU A 206 -8.85 -13.43 -24.49
C LEU A 206 -8.19 -12.53 -23.44
N PHE A 207 -8.13 -12.96 -22.17
CA PHE A 207 -7.47 -12.16 -21.12
C PHE A 207 -5.95 -12.08 -21.32
N ARG A 208 -5.31 -13.16 -21.75
CA ARG A 208 -3.87 -13.14 -22.09
C ARG A 208 -3.60 -12.28 -23.32
N LEU A 209 -4.48 -12.31 -24.32
CA LEU A 209 -4.42 -11.41 -25.47
C LEU A 209 -4.52 -9.94 -25.04
N LEU A 210 -5.49 -9.61 -24.18
CA LEU A 210 -5.65 -8.25 -23.67
C LEU A 210 -4.40 -7.78 -22.91
N GLU A 211 -3.78 -8.66 -22.12
CA GLU A 211 -2.52 -8.41 -21.43
C GLU A 211 -1.37 -8.11 -22.41
N LEU A 212 -1.19 -8.93 -23.47
CA LEU A 212 -0.18 -8.73 -24.50
C LEU A 212 -0.40 -7.46 -25.34
N LEU A 213 -1.65 -7.16 -25.71
CA LEU A 213 -2.00 -5.94 -26.44
C LEU A 213 -1.72 -4.70 -25.59
N ARG A 214 -2.02 -4.76 -24.29
CA ARG A 214 -1.66 -3.69 -23.34
C ARG A 214 -0.15 -3.57 -23.18
N GLU A 215 0.61 -4.66 -23.19
CA GLU A 215 2.07 -4.60 -23.14
C GLU A 215 2.70 -3.97 -24.39
N LYS A 216 2.08 -4.23 -25.55
CA LYS A 216 2.50 -3.70 -26.84
C LYS A 216 2.15 -2.21 -27.01
N TYR A 217 0.88 -1.85 -26.85
CA TYR A 217 0.36 -0.51 -27.17
C TYR A 217 0.18 0.41 -25.96
N SER A 218 0.48 -0.07 -24.75
CA SER A 218 0.46 0.73 -23.52
C SER A 218 1.70 0.46 -22.66
N PHE A 219 1.91 1.28 -21.62
CA PHE A 219 3.07 1.12 -20.73
C PHE A 219 2.89 0.06 -19.63
N ASN A 220 1.81 -0.75 -19.67
CA ASN A 220 1.58 -1.82 -18.68
C ASN A 220 2.39 -3.05 -19.08
N THR A 221 3.42 -3.42 -18.32
CA THR A 221 4.33 -4.52 -18.71
C THR A 221 4.32 -5.62 -17.65
N VAL A 222 4.13 -6.87 -18.07
CA VAL A 222 4.16 -8.03 -17.16
C VAL A 222 5.60 -8.44 -16.84
N ASN A 223 6.50 -8.38 -17.83
CA ASN A 223 7.88 -8.84 -17.72
C ASN A 223 8.89 -7.70 -17.99
N LEU A 224 8.89 -6.68 -17.13
CA LEU A 224 9.80 -5.54 -17.28
C LEU A 224 11.28 -5.96 -17.26
N SER A 225 11.65 -6.94 -16.44
CA SER A 225 13.03 -7.44 -16.36
C SER A 225 13.54 -7.98 -17.69
N THR A 226 12.73 -8.75 -18.43
CA THR A 226 13.09 -9.28 -19.75
C THR A 226 13.27 -8.15 -20.77
N LEU A 227 12.41 -7.13 -20.71
CA LEU A 227 12.50 -5.98 -21.60
C LEU A 227 13.77 -5.16 -21.34
N MET A 228 14.09 -4.92 -20.06
CA MET A 228 15.32 -4.24 -19.64
C MET A 228 16.59 -5.02 -19.99
N GLN A 229 16.55 -6.36 -19.94
CA GLN A 229 17.67 -7.18 -20.39
C GLN A 229 17.90 -7.05 -21.90
N LYS A 230 16.83 -7.06 -22.69
CA LYS A 230 16.91 -6.96 -24.16
C LYS A 230 17.41 -5.60 -24.64
N SER A 231 17.19 -4.52 -23.88
CA SER A 231 17.60 -3.17 -24.29
C SER A 231 19.10 -2.90 -24.14
N GLY A 232 19.79 -3.63 -23.27
CA GLY A 232 21.23 -3.49 -23.08
C GLY A 232 21.66 -2.20 -22.35
N PHE A 233 20.73 -1.39 -21.84
CA PHE A 233 21.08 -0.18 -21.07
C PHE A 233 21.63 -0.50 -19.68
N PHE A 234 21.23 -1.61 -19.09
CA PHE A 234 21.53 -1.92 -17.68
C PHE A 234 22.34 -3.20 -17.57
N LYS A 235 23.15 -3.32 -16.50
CA LYS A 235 23.87 -4.56 -16.22
C LYS A 235 22.89 -5.60 -15.71
N LEU A 236 23.12 -6.87 -16.05
CA LEU A 236 22.28 -7.99 -15.61
C LEU A 236 22.14 -8.03 -14.07
N THR A 237 23.24 -7.77 -13.36
CA THR A 237 23.28 -7.71 -11.89
C THR A 237 22.38 -6.62 -11.30
N GLU A 238 22.20 -5.49 -11.98
CA GLU A 238 21.33 -4.41 -11.53
C GLU A 238 19.85 -4.78 -11.68
N ILE A 239 19.51 -5.47 -12.78
CA ILE A 239 18.15 -5.96 -13.06
C ILE A 239 17.78 -7.08 -12.09
N GLU A 240 18.70 -8.01 -11.83
CA GLU A 240 18.53 -9.08 -10.83
C GLU A 240 18.35 -8.48 -9.42
N ASN A 241 19.13 -7.46 -9.08
CA ASN A 241 18.96 -6.75 -7.80
C ASN A 241 17.59 -6.08 -7.69
N LEU A 242 17.09 -5.41 -8.73
CA LEU A 242 15.73 -4.85 -8.71
C LEU A 242 14.68 -5.96 -8.52
N THR A 243 14.80 -7.07 -9.26
CA THR A 243 13.87 -8.20 -9.16
C THR A 243 13.85 -8.76 -7.74
N HIS A 244 15.02 -8.99 -7.15
CA HIS A 244 15.16 -9.42 -5.76
C HIS A 244 14.53 -8.42 -4.77
N LEU A 245 14.70 -7.11 -4.97
CA LEU A 245 14.10 -6.08 -4.11
C LEU A 245 12.57 -6.04 -4.19
N LEU A 246 12.00 -6.30 -5.38
CA LEU A 246 10.56 -6.41 -5.57
C LEU A 246 10.00 -7.65 -4.87
N ASP A 247 10.67 -8.80 -4.99
CA ASP A 247 10.25 -10.07 -4.37
C ASP A 247 10.29 -10.00 -2.83
N HIS A 248 11.27 -9.30 -2.26
CA HIS A 248 11.43 -9.15 -0.81
C HIS A 248 10.64 -7.97 -0.22
N SER A 249 9.72 -7.36 -0.99
CA SER A 249 8.85 -6.27 -0.53
C SER A 249 9.62 -5.10 0.12
N ALA A 250 10.70 -4.64 -0.52
CA ALA A 250 11.51 -3.52 -0.05
C ALA A 250 11.30 -2.25 -0.91
N PRO A 251 10.12 -1.60 -0.85
CA PRO A 251 9.72 -0.59 -1.84
C PRO A 251 10.62 0.65 -1.86
N ASP A 252 11.23 1.03 -0.72
CA ASP A 252 12.13 2.19 -0.64
C ASP A 252 13.39 1.99 -1.49
N ARG A 253 14.03 0.83 -1.32
CA ARG A 253 15.24 0.46 -2.06
C ARG A 253 14.93 0.19 -3.52
N ALA A 254 13.82 -0.50 -3.81
CA ALA A 254 13.36 -0.75 -5.16
C ALA A 254 13.11 0.56 -5.92
N LEU A 255 12.42 1.53 -5.31
CA LEU A 255 12.12 2.82 -5.94
C LEU A 255 13.40 3.61 -6.22
N ARG A 256 14.36 3.65 -5.28
CA ARG A 256 15.66 4.29 -5.51
C ARG A 256 16.40 3.65 -6.69
N GLN A 257 16.37 2.33 -6.80
CA GLN A 257 16.96 1.63 -7.94
C GLN A 257 16.25 1.99 -9.26
N VAL A 258 14.91 2.06 -9.26
CA VAL A 258 14.12 2.50 -10.42
C VAL A 258 14.49 3.92 -10.83
N TYR A 259 14.65 4.84 -9.88
CA TYR A 259 15.08 6.22 -10.16
C TYR A 259 16.51 6.31 -10.72
N LEU A 260 17.42 5.43 -10.30
CA LEU A 260 18.74 5.34 -10.93
C LEU A 260 18.63 4.91 -12.39
N PHE A 261 17.80 3.91 -12.70
CA PHE A 261 17.54 3.51 -14.07
C PHE A 261 16.92 4.63 -14.89
N MET A 262 15.89 5.30 -14.38
CA MET A 262 15.27 6.44 -15.06
C MET A 262 16.28 7.59 -15.32
N ARG A 263 17.19 7.86 -14.37
CA ARG A 263 18.24 8.87 -14.55
C ARG A 263 19.16 8.49 -15.70
N GLN A 264 19.59 7.23 -15.77
CA GLN A 264 20.44 6.73 -16.84
C GLN A 264 19.71 6.80 -18.20
N LEU A 265 18.44 6.43 -18.26
CA LEU A 265 17.65 6.55 -19.49
C LEU A 265 17.48 8.01 -19.91
N ASN A 266 17.20 8.92 -18.98
CA ASN A 266 17.13 10.35 -19.29
C ASN A 266 18.46 10.87 -19.86
N THR A 267 19.61 10.41 -19.37
CA THR A 267 20.90 10.79 -19.97
C THR A 267 21.03 10.31 -21.42
N VAL A 268 20.55 9.11 -21.74
CA VAL A 268 20.53 8.60 -23.13
C VAL A 268 19.58 9.42 -23.99
N ILE A 269 18.36 9.69 -23.50
CA ILE A 269 17.32 10.39 -24.26
C ILE A 269 17.73 11.84 -24.55
N THR A 270 18.35 12.53 -23.60
CA THR A 270 18.75 13.94 -23.73
C THR A 270 20.18 14.14 -24.25
N ASP A 271 20.86 13.07 -24.66
CA ASP A 271 22.19 13.16 -25.28
C ASP A 271 22.09 13.94 -26.60
N GLU A 272 23.04 14.85 -26.82
CA GLU A 272 23.12 15.68 -28.03
C GLU A 272 23.57 14.86 -29.26
N THR A 273 24.21 13.70 -29.02
CA THR A 273 24.63 12.77 -30.07
C THR A 273 23.42 12.17 -30.74
N LYS A 274 23.36 12.28 -32.08
CA LYS A 274 22.30 11.63 -32.87
C LYS A 274 22.53 10.13 -32.95
N THR A 275 21.46 9.37 -32.84
CA THR A 275 21.44 7.91 -32.94
C THR A 275 20.64 7.48 -34.17
N GLU A 276 21.03 6.36 -34.78
CA GLU A 276 20.34 5.79 -35.94
C GLU A 276 19.53 4.55 -35.53
N GLY A 277 18.36 4.38 -36.16
CA GLY A 277 17.51 3.22 -35.96
C GLY A 277 18.04 2.01 -36.73
N TRP A 278 18.06 0.85 -36.08
CA TRP A 278 18.28 -0.44 -36.71
C TRP A 278 16.94 -1.09 -37.05
N GLU A 279 16.82 -1.62 -38.27
CA GLU A 279 15.57 -2.18 -38.78
C GLU A 279 15.81 -3.51 -39.50
N ASP A 280 14.94 -4.49 -39.25
CA ASP A 280 14.88 -5.76 -39.97
C ASP A 280 13.41 -6.06 -40.28
N ILE A 281 12.91 -5.53 -41.41
CA ILE A 281 11.49 -5.49 -41.76
C ILE A 281 11.24 -6.22 -43.08
N TYR A 282 10.26 -7.14 -43.06
CA TYR A 282 9.85 -7.96 -44.18
C TYR A 282 8.45 -7.57 -44.66
N HIS A 283 8.26 -7.54 -45.97
CA HIS A 283 6.96 -7.30 -46.62
C HIS A 283 6.41 -8.63 -47.17
N LYS A 284 5.22 -9.07 -46.75
CA LYS A 284 4.58 -10.25 -47.36
C LYS A 284 3.97 -9.87 -48.71
N ARG A 285 4.23 -10.71 -49.72
CA ARG A 285 3.58 -10.64 -51.04
C ARG A 285 2.18 -11.28 -50.99
N HIS A 286 1.17 -10.59 -50.47
CA HIS A 286 -0.22 -10.96 -50.76
C HIS A 286 -0.71 -10.07 -51.91
N ILE A 287 -0.70 -10.63 -53.14
CA ILE A 287 -1.09 -9.96 -54.40
C ILE A 287 -2.63 -9.89 -54.54
N ALA A 288 -3.37 -10.64 -53.73
CA ALA A 288 -4.83 -10.55 -53.69
C ALA A 288 -5.24 -9.56 -52.58
N ILE A 289 -5.69 -8.37 -53.00
CA ILE A 289 -6.22 -7.27 -52.17
C ILE A 289 -5.12 -6.50 -51.42
N GLY A 290 -4.57 -5.49 -52.10
CA GLY A 290 -3.93 -4.22 -51.69
C GLY A 290 -3.52 -3.87 -50.25
N ILE A 291 -3.44 -4.78 -49.29
CA ILE A 291 -3.07 -4.52 -47.89
C ILE A 291 -1.64 -5.04 -47.68
N PRO A 292 -0.61 -4.17 -47.68
CA PRO A 292 0.76 -4.59 -47.44
C PRO A 292 0.92 -5.01 -45.97
N SER A 293 0.97 -6.31 -45.70
CA SER A 293 1.29 -6.78 -44.35
C SER A 293 2.80 -6.79 -44.14
N MET A 294 3.26 -6.09 -43.11
CA MET A 294 4.67 -6.01 -42.70
C MET A 294 4.88 -6.71 -41.37
N TYR A 295 6.06 -7.28 -41.19
CA TYR A 295 6.51 -7.82 -39.91
C TYR A 295 8.01 -7.63 -39.78
N GLY A 296 8.51 -7.56 -38.55
CA GLY A 296 9.93 -7.34 -38.33
C GLY A 296 10.21 -6.61 -37.03
N LYS A 297 11.42 -6.04 -36.93
CA LYS A 297 11.85 -5.33 -35.74
C LYS A 297 12.41 -3.95 -36.07
N TYR A 298 12.09 -2.99 -35.21
CA TYR A 298 12.69 -1.67 -35.20
C TYR A 298 13.30 -1.41 -33.82
N ARG A 299 14.53 -0.91 -33.77
CA ARG A 299 15.22 -0.60 -32.52
C ARG A 299 16.02 0.68 -32.67
N GLU A 300 15.89 1.57 -31.71
CA GLU A 300 16.71 2.78 -31.65
C GLU A 300 16.93 3.16 -30.18
N PRO A 301 18.16 3.50 -29.75
CA PRO A 301 18.48 3.72 -28.34
C PRO A 301 17.61 4.76 -27.61
N LYS A 302 17.41 5.96 -28.16
CA LYS A 302 16.62 7.02 -27.51
C LYS A 302 15.15 6.66 -27.42
N PHE A 303 14.60 6.08 -28.49
CA PHE A 303 13.24 5.57 -28.57
C PHE A 303 12.99 4.45 -27.56
N GLU A 304 13.86 3.42 -27.50
CA GLU A 304 13.75 2.33 -26.51
C GLU A 304 13.87 2.88 -25.08
N ALA A 305 14.80 3.80 -24.85
CA ALA A 305 14.98 4.42 -23.54
C ALA A 305 13.74 5.20 -23.07
N MET A 306 13.08 5.93 -23.99
CA MET A 306 11.82 6.63 -23.69
C MET A 306 10.71 5.62 -23.35
N GLY A 307 10.57 4.55 -24.14
CA GLY A 307 9.59 3.50 -23.89
C GLY A 307 9.79 2.76 -22.57
N ILE A 308 11.03 2.54 -22.13
CA ILE A 308 11.35 1.95 -20.83
C ILE A 308 11.07 2.94 -19.70
N THR A 309 11.39 4.22 -19.90
CA THR A 309 11.13 5.27 -18.91
C THR A 309 9.66 5.31 -18.50
N PHE A 310 8.72 5.28 -19.45
CA PHE A 310 7.29 5.27 -19.13
C PHE A 310 6.82 4.02 -18.38
N ARG A 311 7.45 2.86 -18.61
CA ARG A 311 7.16 1.63 -17.88
C ARG A 311 7.72 1.69 -16.46
N LEU A 312 8.92 2.22 -16.29
CA LEU A 312 9.53 2.47 -14.99
C LEU A 312 8.76 3.51 -14.17
N GLU A 313 8.17 4.52 -14.80
CA GLU A 313 7.27 5.48 -14.13
C GLU A 313 6.06 4.79 -13.50
N LYS A 314 5.42 3.86 -14.22
CA LYS A 314 4.30 3.10 -13.66
C LYS A 314 4.72 2.24 -12.47
N LEU A 315 5.87 1.57 -12.57
CA LEU A 315 6.43 0.82 -11.45
C LEU A 315 6.76 1.74 -10.27
N ALA A 316 7.37 2.89 -10.53
CA ALA A 316 7.70 3.89 -9.51
C ALA A 316 6.46 4.43 -8.81
N ALA A 317 5.39 4.74 -9.55
CA ALA A 317 4.12 5.18 -8.98
C ALA A 317 3.53 4.10 -8.05
N HIS A 318 3.51 2.84 -8.50
CA HIS A 318 3.05 1.72 -7.66
C HIS A 318 3.89 1.54 -6.39
N LEU A 319 5.23 1.62 -6.50
CA LEU A 319 6.12 1.56 -5.34
C LEU A 319 5.91 2.74 -4.39
N MET A 320 5.61 3.93 -4.92
CA MET A 320 5.27 5.11 -4.13
C MET A 320 3.96 4.93 -3.36
N ASP A 321 2.93 4.32 -3.95
CA ASP A 321 1.69 3.99 -3.25
C ASP A 321 1.97 3.08 -2.04
N LEU A 322 2.75 2.00 -2.24
CA LEU A 322 3.14 1.10 -1.15
C LEU A 322 3.92 1.82 -0.03
N LEU A 323 4.74 2.81 -0.38
CA LEU A 323 5.46 3.62 0.61
C LEU A 323 4.52 4.52 1.41
N ILE A 324 3.54 5.15 0.75
CA ILE A 324 2.55 6.01 1.40
C ILE A 324 1.68 5.19 2.36
N ASP A 325 1.20 4.02 1.92
CA ASP A 325 0.36 3.13 2.72
C ASP A 325 1.10 2.55 3.94
N SER A 326 2.44 2.50 3.91
CA SER A 326 3.25 2.08 5.05
C SER A 326 3.32 3.11 6.19
N ILE A 327 2.84 4.34 5.99
CA ILE A 327 2.94 5.43 6.97
C ILE A 327 1.63 5.53 7.76
N ASN A 328 1.71 5.30 9.07
CA ASN A 328 0.61 5.58 9.97
C ASN A 328 0.46 7.11 10.14
N LEU A 329 -0.68 7.66 9.69
CA LEU A 329 -1.04 9.07 9.83
C LEU A 329 -2.15 9.30 10.88
N ASP A 330 -2.56 8.27 11.62
CA ASP A 330 -3.53 8.42 12.72
C ASP A 330 -2.92 9.25 13.87
N TYR A 331 -1.61 9.20 14.02
CA TYR A 331 -0.83 10.05 14.91
C TYR A 331 0.59 10.25 14.36
N ILE A 332 1.17 11.42 14.63
CA ILE A 332 2.48 11.79 14.06
C ILE A 332 3.54 11.84 15.16
N THR A 333 4.51 10.91 15.07
CA THR A 333 5.72 10.88 15.91
C THR A 333 6.92 11.48 15.19
N ALA A 334 8.03 11.70 15.89
CA ALA A 334 9.32 12.06 15.29
C ALA A 334 9.79 11.01 14.25
N LYS A 335 9.51 9.72 14.48
CA LYS A 335 9.82 8.65 13.51
C LYS A 335 8.94 8.77 12.27
N THR A 336 7.64 9.01 12.45
CA THR A 336 6.69 9.26 11.35
C THR A 336 7.11 10.48 10.53
N LEU A 337 7.49 11.58 11.18
CA LEU A 337 7.97 12.80 10.53
C LEU A 337 9.22 12.58 9.67
N ARG A 338 10.22 11.85 10.19
CA ARG A 338 11.40 11.47 9.40
C ARG A 338 11.02 10.63 8.19
N ARG A 339 10.07 9.70 8.36
CA ARG A 339 9.57 8.87 7.26
C ARG A 339 8.84 9.71 6.21
N ILE A 340 7.98 10.64 6.62
CA ILE A 340 7.30 11.61 5.75
C ILE A 340 8.34 12.39 4.93
N HIS A 341 9.39 12.92 5.57
CA HIS A 341 10.45 13.64 4.86
C HIS A 341 11.12 12.77 3.79
N VAL A 342 11.45 11.51 4.12
CA VAL A 342 12.05 10.59 3.13
C VAL A 342 11.13 10.39 1.92
N VAL A 343 9.82 10.23 2.14
CA VAL A 343 8.85 10.04 1.06
C VAL A 343 8.66 11.32 0.22
N ILE A 344 8.61 12.50 0.85
CA ILE A 344 8.53 13.77 0.11
C ILE A 344 9.82 14.02 -0.70
N GLU A 345 10.99 13.63 -0.19
CA GLU A 345 12.24 13.69 -0.95
C GLU A 345 12.24 12.72 -2.16
N LEU A 346 11.64 11.53 -2.02
CA LEU A 346 11.44 10.61 -3.16
C LEU A 346 10.45 11.18 -4.18
N PHE A 347 9.40 11.89 -3.75
CA PHE A 347 8.55 12.65 -4.66
C PHE A 347 9.34 13.72 -5.42
N ARG A 348 10.15 14.51 -4.72
CA ARG A 348 10.99 15.55 -5.32
C ARG A 348 11.91 14.97 -6.41
N GLN A 349 12.57 13.84 -6.11
CA GLN A 349 13.44 13.15 -7.06
C GLN A 349 12.68 12.63 -8.28
N GLY A 350 11.50 12.04 -8.08
CA GLY A 350 10.66 11.57 -9.18
C GLY A 350 10.17 12.70 -10.09
N LEU A 351 9.75 13.83 -9.51
CA LEU A 351 9.36 15.01 -10.28
C LEU A 351 10.53 15.58 -11.09
N GLU A 352 11.72 15.64 -10.51
CA GLU A 352 12.94 16.08 -11.21
C GLU A 352 13.28 15.19 -12.41
N LEU A 353 13.12 13.86 -12.28
CA LEU A 353 13.27 12.91 -13.38
C LEU A 353 12.20 13.08 -14.48
N ASP A 354 11.06 13.68 -14.17
CA ASP A 354 10.04 14.05 -15.16
C ASP A 354 10.30 15.44 -15.79
N GLY A 355 11.37 16.13 -15.39
CA GLY A 355 11.69 17.49 -15.85
C GLY A 355 10.92 18.58 -15.11
N ILE A 356 10.37 18.28 -13.93
CA ILE A 356 9.62 19.21 -13.08
C ILE A 356 10.52 19.64 -11.91
N SER A 357 10.69 20.94 -11.74
CA SER A 357 11.40 21.49 -10.58
C SER A 357 10.77 22.80 -10.11
N ASP A 358 10.74 23.00 -8.79
CA ASP A 358 10.28 24.22 -8.16
C ASP A 358 11.21 24.62 -7.01
N GLN A 359 11.72 25.84 -7.05
CA GLN A 359 12.66 26.34 -6.03
C GLN A 359 11.97 26.53 -4.68
N GLY A 360 10.70 26.97 -4.68
CA GLY A 360 9.91 27.13 -3.46
C GLY A 360 9.73 25.80 -2.75
N PHE A 361 9.33 24.76 -3.47
CA PHE A 361 9.17 23.41 -2.95
C PHE A 361 10.46 22.88 -2.35
N ASN A 362 11.58 22.99 -3.09
CA ASN A 362 12.89 22.54 -2.63
C ASN A 362 13.34 23.26 -1.35
N SER A 363 13.11 24.57 -1.28
CA SER A 363 13.42 25.38 -0.09
C SER A 363 12.57 24.94 1.12
N ASN A 364 11.26 24.78 0.92
CA ASN A 364 10.32 24.36 1.96
C ASN A 364 10.62 22.93 2.46
N LEU A 365 10.99 22.00 1.57
CA LEU A 365 11.41 20.66 1.95
C LEU A 365 12.73 20.68 2.74
N LYS A 366 13.66 21.56 2.38
CA LYS A 366 14.90 21.76 3.14
C LYS A 366 14.62 22.33 4.53
N MET A 367 13.70 23.28 4.65
CA MET A 367 13.21 23.80 5.91
C MET A 367 12.55 22.70 6.76
N PHE A 368 11.72 21.84 6.14
CA PHE A 368 11.16 20.66 6.80
C PHE A 368 12.25 19.75 7.35
N ARG A 369 13.27 19.41 6.54
CA ARG A 369 14.40 18.58 6.97
C ARG A 369 15.10 19.13 8.21
N PHE A 370 15.39 20.44 8.24
CA PHE A 370 16.07 21.05 9.38
C PHE A 370 15.18 21.15 10.61
N SER A 371 13.87 21.33 10.43
CA SER A 371 12.91 21.35 11.55
C SER A 371 12.91 20.04 12.36
N LEU A 372 13.20 18.90 11.71
CA LEU A 372 13.28 17.58 12.35
C LEU A 372 14.40 17.46 13.40
N ASN A 373 15.37 18.36 13.37
CA ASN A 373 16.49 18.36 14.32
C ASN A 373 16.20 19.23 15.56
N SER A 374 15.12 20.01 15.54
CA SER A 374 14.76 20.89 16.65
C SER A 374 13.65 20.26 17.51
N ALA A 375 13.95 20.03 18.79
CA ALA A 375 12.97 19.53 19.75
C ALA A 375 11.91 20.58 20.14
N SER A 376 12.17 21.86 19.90
CA SER A 376 11.25 22.97 20.21
C SER A 376 10.33 23.36 19.04
N PHE A 377 10.43 22.66 17.90
CA PHE A 377 9.62 22.97 16.73
C PHE A 377 8.16 22.56 16.95
N SER A 378 7.24 23.50 16.78
CA SER A 378 5.83 23.28 17.09
C SER A 378 5.04 22.68 15.93
N VAL A 379 3.90 22.05 16.24
CA VAL A 379 2.97 21.55 15.23
C VAL A 379 2.47 22.66 14.29
N GLY A 380 2.20 23.85 14.82
CA GLY A 380 1.80 25.00 13.99
C GLY A 380 2.85 25.36 12.93
N GLN A 381 4.14 25.28 13.29
CA GLN A 381 5.23 25.52 12.34
C GLN A 381 5.32 24.41 11.28
N TYR A 382 5.10 23.14 11.66
CA TYR A 382 5.01 22.03 10.70
C TYR A 382 3.84 22.23 9.72
N ILE A 383 2.67 22.65 10.22
CA ILE A 383 1.49 22.99 9.41
C ILE A 383 1.85 24.08 8.39
N ASN A 384 2.55 25.14 8.78
CA ASN A 384 2.92 26.22 7.86
C ASN A 384 3.88 25.72 6.76
N ILE A 385 4.89 24.92 7.11
CA ILE A 385 5.79 24.32 6.09
C ILE A 385 5.00 23.49 5.08
N LEU A 386 4.05 22.66 5.54
CA LEU A 386 3.20 21.85 4.67
C LEU A 386 2.31 22.71 3.77
N GLN A 387 1.75 23.80 4.28
CA GLN A 387 0.96 24.76 3.50
C GLN A 387 1.80 25.47 2.42
N PHE A 388 3.05 25.81 2.73
CA PHE A 388 3.98 26.38 1.76
C PHE A 388 4.33 25.35 0.67
N MET A 389 4.57 24.09 1.04
CA MET A 389 4.78 23.02 0.06
C MET A 389 3.56 22.79 -0.84
N LEU A 390 2.34 22.78 -0.28
CA LEU A 390 1.10 22.69 -1.07
C LEU A 390 0.94 23.87 -2.04
N SER A 391 1.30 25.08 -1.61
CA SER A 391 1.28 26.25 -2.48
C SER A 391 2.28 26.11 -3.63
N SER A 392 3.48 25.58 -3.35
CA SER A 392 4.45 25.24 -4.39
C SER A 392 3.96 24.15 -5.35
N VAL A 393 3.22 23.13 -4.87
CA VAL A 393 2.61 22.11 -5.74
C VAL A 393 1.56 22.73 -6.66
N ARG A 394 0.76 23.69 -6.18
CA ARG A 394 -0.16 24.44 -7.05
C ARG A 394 0.57 25.25 -8.12
N GLU A 395 1.70 25.87 -7.79
CA GLU A 395 2.52 26.57 -8.79
C GLU A 395 3.15 25.60 -9.80
N ILE A 396 3.59 24.41 -9.38
CA ILE A 396 4.03 23.33 -10.28
C ILE A 396 2.91 22.97 -11.27
N ILE A 397 1.69 22.74 -10.77
CA ILE A 397 0.53 22.42 -11.60
C ILE A 397 0.27 23.55 -12.61
N SER A 398 0.21 24.78 -12.12
CA SER A 398 -0.01 25.98 -12.93
C SER A 398 1.05 26.13 -14.04
N LYS A 399 2.34 26.04 -13.68
CA LYS A 399 3.47 26.25 -14.58
C LYS A 399 3.61 25.17 -15.65
N TYR A 400 3.45 23.89 -15.29
CA TYR A 400 3.78 22.76 -16.19
C TYR A 400 2.56 22.12 -16.86
N PHE A 401 1.34 22.35 -16.37
CA PHE A 401 0.14 21.68 -16.86
C PHE A 401 -1.01 22.61 -17.26
N LEU A 402 -1.01 23.87 -16.81
CA LEU A 402 -2.09 24.83 -17.14
C LEU A 402 -1.61 25.93 -18.10
N ARG A 403 -0.71 26.82 -17.65
CA ARG A 403 -0.29 28.03 -18.39
C ARG A 403 0.28 27.74 -19.78
N VAL A 404 0.89 26.56 -19.95
CA VAL A 404 1.45 26.08 -21.23
C VAL A 404 0.39 25.90 -22.32
N TYR A 405 -0.85 25.59 -21.94
CA TYR A 405 -1.92 25.20 -22.85
C TYR A 405 -3.05 26.24 -22.95
N ASP A 406 -3.18 27.13 -21.95
CA ASP A 406 -4.26 28.15 -21.88
C ASP A 406 -4.48 28.93 -23.18
N GLY A 407 -3.39 29.39 -23.82
CA GLY A 407 -3.48 30.15 -25.06
C GLY A 407 -3.99 29.30 -26.24
N GLN A 408 -3.47 28.07 -26.37
CA GLN A 408 -3.77 27.18 -27.49
C GLN A 408 -5.16 26.55 -27.37
N LEU A 409 -5.64 26.26 -26.16
CA LEU A 409 -6.98 25.71 -25.94
C LEU A 409 -8.09 26.63 -26.44
N ARG A 410 -7.93 27.94 -26.27
CA ARG A 410 -8.89 28.96 -26.75
C ARG A 410 -9.00 29.00 -28.27
N ILE A 411 -7.98 28.53 -28.98
CA ILE A 411 -7.91 28.50 -30.44
C ILE A 411 -8.41 27.15 -30.97
N ILE A 412 -7.97 26.05 -30.35
CA ILE A 412 -8.17 24.69 -30.88
C ILE A 412 -9.57 24.14 -30.60
N ILE A 413 -10.12 24.38 -29.40
CA ILE A 413 -11.46 23.87 -29.06
C ILE A 413 -12.51 24.34 -30.09
N PRO A 414 -12.52 25.63 -30.50
CA PRO A 414 -13.40 26.08 -31.57
C PRO A 414 -13.21 25.45 -32.94
N GLN A 415 -11.98 25.03 -33.26
CA GLN A 415 -11.69 24.37 -34.53
C GLN A 415 -12.15 22.92 -34.53
N LEU A 416 -12.06 22.24 -33.38
CA LEU A 416 -12.47 20.84 -33.24
C LEU A 416 -13.99 20.68 -33.10
N PHE A 417 -14.67 21.64 -32.48
CA PHE A 417 -16.11 21.59 -32.20
C PHE A 417 -16.84 22.83 -32.75
N PRO A 418 -16.82 23.06 -34.07
CA PRO A 418 -17.38 24.27 -34.66
C PRO A 418 -18.90 24.37 -34.47
N ASP A 419 -19.60 23.25 -34.45
CA ASP A 419 -21.07 23.21 -34.38
C ASP A 419 -21.59 23.54 -32.97
N GLU A 420 -20.85 23.15 -31.93
CA GLU A 420 -21.17 23.45 -30.53
C GLU A 420 -20.98 24.94 -30.16
N ILE A 421 -20.20 25.68 -30.95
CA ILE A 421 -19.88 27.09 -30.67
C ILE A 421 -20.78 28.06 -31.45
N LYS A 422 -21.31 27.64 -32.61
CA LYS A 422 -22.12 28.50 -33.48
C LYS A 422 -23.53 28.76 -32.96
N ALA A 423 -24.00 28.02 -31.95
CA ALA A 423 -25.37 28.11 -31.45
C ALA A 423 -25.66 29.39 -30.64
N ASP A 424 -24.75 29.80 -29.76
CA ASP A 424 -24.84 31.03 -28.93
C ASP A 424 -23.44 31.43 -28.43
N ALA A 425 -23.09 32.72 -28.51
CA ALA A 425 -21.78 33.23 -28.09
C ALA A 425 -21.53 33.06 -26.58
N ALA A 426 -22.58 33.09 -25.73
CA ALA A 426 -22.45 32.85 -24.30
C ALA A 426 -22.23 31.35 -24.00
N GLN A 427 -23.02 30.47 -24.64
CA GLN A 427 -22.87 29.02 -24.53
C GLN A 427 -21.53 28.53 -25.10
N GLY A 428 -21.06 29.08 -26.22
CA GLY A 428 -19.77 28.73 -26.82
C GLY A 428 -18.60 29.05 -25.89
N LYS A 429 -18.63 30.18 -25.17
CA LYS A 429 -17.61 30.50 -24.15
C LYS A 429 -17.63 29.50 -22.98
N GLN A 430 -18.81 29.13 -22.50
CA GLN A 430 -18.95 28.12 -21.45
C GLN A 430 -18.45 26.75 -21.91
N PHE A 431 -18.72 26.36 -23.15
CA PHE A 431 -18.25 25.11 -23.74
C PHE A 431 -16.71 25.05 -23.80
N ILE A 432 -16.05 26.15 -24.19
CA ILE A 432 -14.58 26.23 -24.20
C ILE A 432 -14.03 26.02 -22.79
N VAL A 433 -14.60 26.68 -21.77
CA VAL A 433 -14.16 26.52 -20.38
C VAL A 433 -14.32 25.08 -19.94
N LYS A 434 -15.49 24.48 -20.18
CA LYS A 434 -15.77 23.08 -19.84
C LYS A 434 -14.78 22.11 -20.50
N LYS A 435 -14.53 22.26 -21.80
CA LYS A 435 -13.57 21.42 -22.54
C LYS A 435 -12.13 21.63 -22.09
N SER A 436 -11.77 22.86 -21.70
CA SER A 436 -10.46 23.16 -21.11
C SER A 436 -10.30 22.46 -19.76
N GLU A 437 -11.33 22.48 -18.90
CA GLU A 437 -11.30 21.75 -17.63
C GLU A 437 -11.23 20.23 -17.80
N GLU A 438 -11.94 19.66 -18.78
CA GLU A 438 -11.84 18.24 -19.15
C GLU A 438 -10.39 17.90 -19.55
N PHE A 439 -9.78 18.71 -20.43
CA PHE A 439 -8.38 18.55 -20.83
C PHE A 439 -7.41 18.63 -19.64
N TYR A 440 -7.55 19.64 -18.77
CA TYR A 440 -6.67 19.80 -17.62
C TYR A 440 -6.76 18.63 -16.64
N ARG A 441 -7.97 18.10 -16.42
CA ARG A 441 -8.19 16.93 -15.56
C ARG A 441 -7.47 15.70 -16.10
N GLU A 442 -7.57 15.45 -17.39
CA GLU A 442 -6.90 14.31 -18.04
C GLU A 442 -5.36 14.46 -18.07
N MET A 443 -4.88 15.68 -18.29
CA MET A 443 -3.45 15.99 -18.22
C MET A 443 -2.88 15.78 -16.82
N LEU A 444 -3.62 16.17 -15.79
CA LEU A 444 -3.19 15.97 -14.40
C LEU A 444 -3.32 14.51 -13.95
N SER A 445 -4.36 13.77 -14.38
CA SER A 445 -4.51 12.36 -14.03
C SER A 445 -3.42 11.47 -14.63
N SER A 446 -2.84 11.90 -15.76
CA SER A 446 -1.70 11.23 -16.41
C SER A 446 -0.34 11.80 -16.02
N ALA A 447 -0.29 12.77 -15.11
CA ALA A 447 0.95 13.37 -14.61
C ALA A 447 1.67 12.41 -13.64
N PHE A 448 2.98 12.24 -13.82
CA PHE A 448 3.76 11.37 -12.95
C PHE A 448 3.89 12.00 -11.55
N LEU A 449 3.38 11.32 -10.52
CA LEU A 449 3.46 11.64 -9.09
C LEU A 449 2.84 12.96 -8.58
N VAL A 450 2.44 13.89 -9.45
CA VAL A 450 1.96 15.23 -9.03
C VAL A 450 0.71 15.14 -8.13
N GLN A 451 -0.34 14.43 -8.58
CA GLN A 451 -1.57 14.28 -7.80
C GLN A 451 -1.34 13.47 -6.51
N MET A 452 -0.47 12.47 -6.58
CA MET A 452 -0.11 11.65 -5.43
C MET A 452 0.59 12.47 -4.35
N LEU A 453 1.51 13.38 -4.74
CA LEU A 453 2.18 14.30 -3.83
C LEU A 453 1.18 15.25 -3.18
N ASP A 454 0.30 15.87 -3.96
CA ASP A 454 -0.73 16.79 -3.46
C ASP A 454 -1.63 16.08 -2.43
N ALA A 455 -2.19 14.93 -2.81
CA ALA A 455 -3.04 14.12 -1.93
C ALA A 455 -2.30 13.70 -0.64
N PHE A 456 -1.03 13.31 -0.74
CA PHE A 456 -0.22 12.93 0.41
C PHE A 456 0.02 14.09 1.36
N LEU A 457 0.40 15.27 0.85
CA LEU A 457 0.59 16.48 1.65
C LEU A 457 -0.72 16.92 2.32
N VAL A 458 -1.85 16.84 1.63
CA VAL A 458 -3.18 17.14 2.20
C VAL A 458 -3.51 16.16 3.33
N ARG A 459 -3.26 14.86 3.16
CA ARG A 459 -3.46 13.84 4.21
C ARG A 459 -2.64 14.15 5.46
N ILE A 460 -1.36 14.50 5.30
CA ILE A 460 -0.48 14.87 6.43
C ILE A 460 -0.99 16.14 7.12
N LEU A 461 -1.35 17.17 6.34
CA LEU A 461 -1.88 18.43 6.89
C LEU A 461 -3.16 18.20 7.69
N ASN A 462 -4.07 17.36 7.19
CA ASN A 462 -5.31 17.02 7.89
C ASN A 462 -5.03 16.24 9.18
N SER A 463 -4.07 15.32 9.19
CA SER A 463 -3.63 14.61 10.40
C SER A 463 -3.12 15.59 11.46
N PHE A 464 -2.27 16.56 11.09
CA PHE A 464 -1.82 17.59 12.02
C PHE A 464 -2.95 18.47 12.56
N ARG A 465 -3.91 18.87 11.71
CA ARG A 465 -5.07 19.65 12.15
C ARG A 465 -5.92 18.87 13.14
N GLN A 466 -6.22 17.61 12.84
CA GLN A 466 -6.92 16.72 13.77
C GLN A 466 -6.19 16.56 15.10
N MET A 467 -4.85 16.49 15.09
CA MET A 467 -4.08 16.47 16.34
C MET A 467 -4.26 17.75 17.15
N VAL A 468 -4.22 18.93 16.51
CA VAL A 468 -4.43 20.23 17.17
C VAL A 468 -5.85 20.39 17.69
N ASP A 469 -6.85 19.92 16.95
CA ASP A 469 -8.27 20.06 17.31
C ASP A 469 -8.66 19.12 18.47
N ASN A 470 -8.04 17.93 18.56
CA ASN A 470 -8.44 16.88 19.50
C ASN A 470 -7.59 16.81 20.78
N TYR A 471 -6.39 17.39 20.80
CA TYR A 471 -5.46 17.22 21.92
C TYR A 471 -4.84 18.56 22.39
N PRO A 472 -4.68 18.75 23.71
CA PRO A 472 -3.88 19.85 24.27
C PRO A 472 -2.41 19.79 23.83
N GLU A 473 -1.73 20.93 23.83
CA GLU A 473 -0.35 21.06 23.35
C GLU A 473 0.64 20.13 24.07
N GLU A 474 0.45 19.92 25.38
CA GLU A 474 1.29 19.02 26.19
C GLU A 474 1.18 17.56 25.74
N ILE A 475 -0.04 17.09 25.47
CA ILE A 475 -0.31 15.74 24.94
C ILE A 475 0.30 15.59 23.55
N ILE A 476 0.15 16.60 22.68
CA ILE A 476 0.76 16.60 21.35
C ILE A 476 2.28 16.46 21.44
N ARG A 477 2.95 17.24 22.29
CA ARG A 477 4.40 17.13 22.50
C ARG A 477 4.80 15.73 22.98
N SER A 478 3.97 15.13 23.83
CA SER A 478 4.19 13.77 24.32
C SER A 478 4.03 12.72 23.22
N ILE A 479 2.99 12.83 22.37
CA ILE A 479 2.78 11.96 21.20
C ILE A 479 3.94 12.10 20.21
N MET A 480 4.37 13.32 19.90
CA MET A 480 5.44 13.56 18.93
C MET A 480 6.79 12.97 19.37
N SER A 481 7.03 12.91 20.68
CA SER A 481 8.25 12.33 21.25
C SER A 481 8.11 10.85 21.63
N TYR A 482 6.94 10.24 21.38
CA TYR A 482 6.72 8.81 21.58
C TYR A 482 7.54 7.99 20.57
N ASN A 483 8.30 7.02 21.09
CA ASN A 483 9.07 6.07 20.29
C ASN A 483 8.63 4.64 20.59
N THR A 484 7.90 4.05 19.64
CA THR A 484 7.41 2.66 19.72
C THR A 484 8.51 1.63 19.91
N ASP A 485 9.73 1.91 19.42
CA ASP A 485 10.84 0.96 19.47
C ASP A 485 11.42 0.79 20.88
N LEU A 486 11.08 1.71 21.80
CA LEU A 486 11.54 1.71 23.20
C LEU A 486 10.50 1.15 24.19
N VAL A 487 9.36 0.65 23.69
CA VAL A 487 8.19 0.30 24.51
C VAL A 487 8.29 -1.11 25.11
N ILE A 488 8.87 -2.06 24.38
CA ILE A 488 8.90 -3.48 24.76
C ILE A 488 10.30 -4.07 24.60
N SER A 489 10.80 -4.72 25.65
CA SER A 489 12.08 -5.44 25.66
C SER A 489 11.88 -6.90 26.07
N PRO A 490 12.06 -7.88 25.16
CA PRO A 490 11.98 -9.30 25.53
C PRO A 490 13.16 -9.72 26.41
N LEU A 491 12.94 -10.67 27.32
CA LEU A 491 13.98 -11.12 28.26
C LEU A 491 15.03 -12.03 27.60
N ASN A 492 14.68 -12.70 26.51
CA ASN A 492 15.50 -13.74 25.88
C ASN A 492 16.44 -13.24 24.76
N ARG A 493 16.45 -11.93 24.46
CA ARG A 493 17.31 -11.33 23.44
C ARG A 493 17.79 -9.97 23.85
N GLU A 494 18.98 -9.57 23.43
CA GLU A 494 19.51 -8.24 23.72
C GLU A 494 18.69 -7.13 23.05
N SER A 495 18.66 -5.97 23.70
CA SER A 495 18.01 -4.75 23.23
C SER A 495 18.85 -3.55 23.68
N ALA A 496 19.95 -3.28 22.96
CA ALA A 496 21.03 -2.40 23.40
C ALA A 496 20.58 -1.04 23.96
N GLU A 497 19.62 -0.37 23.31
CA GLU A 497 19.10 0.94 23.76
C GLU A 497 18.32 0.86 25.08
N MET A 498 17.63 -0.26 25.33
CA MET A 498 16.74 -0.44 26.48
C MET A 498 17.39 -1.21 27.63
N ASP A 499 18.49 -1.93 27.41
CA ASP A 499 19.07 -2.88 28.38
C ASP A 499 19.83 -2.20 29.51
N ASN A 500 19.10 -1.42 30.30
CA ASN A 500 19.57 -0.71 31.48
C ASN A 500 18.42 -0.52 32.48
N LYS A 501 18.78 -0.10 33.71
CA LYS A 501 17.82 0.07 34.80
C LYS A 501 16.83 1.22 34.58
N ILE A 502 17.14 2.18 33.70
CA ILE A 502 16.28 3.35 33.43
C ILE A 502 15.02 2.92 32.67
N PHE A 503 15.16 2.01 31.69
CA PHE A 503 14.02 1.52 30.90
C PHE A 503 13.37 0.27 31.50
N LEU A 504 14.16 -0.70 31.98
CA LEU A 504 13.63 -1.99 32.42
C LEU A 504 13.31 -2.04 33.93
N GLY A 505 13.81 -1.07 34.68
CA GLY A 505 13.89 -1.19 36.14
C GLY A 505 14.93 -2.21 36.59
N SER A 506 15.27 -2.18 37.88
CA SER A 506 16.33 -3.04 38.44
C SER A 506 16.01 -4.53 38.35
N LYS A 507 14.78 -4.93 38.69
CA LYS A 507 14.37 -6.35 38.69
C LYS A 507 14.44 -6.97 37.30
N ALA A 508 13.84 -6.32 36.31
CA ALA A 508 13.77 -6.85 34.96
C ALA A 508 15.13 -6.85 34.27
N TYR A 509 15.95 -5.81 34.51
CA TYR A 509 17.34 -5.76 34.04
C TYR A 509 18.15 -6.98 34.50
N PHE A 510 18.08 -7.33 35.79
CA PHE A 510 18.80 -8.51 36.30
C PHE A 510 18.20 -9.83 35.81
N LEU A 511 16.88 -9.95 35.70
CA LEU A 511 16.25 -11.13 35.09
C LEU A 511 16.71 -11.35 33.65
N LYS A 512 16.77 -10.27 32.86
CA LYS A 512 17.27 -10.31 31.49
C LYS A 512 18.74 -10.75 31.43
N LYS A 513 19.60 -10.17 32.28
CA LYS A 513 21.01 -10.59 32.37
C LYS A 513 21.16 -12.07 32.72
N LEU A 514 20.41 -12.57 33.70
CA LEU A 514 20.43 -13.99 34.06
C LEU A 514 19.94 -14.88 32.91
N SER A 515 18.86 -14.48 32.22
CA SER A 515 18.34 -15.22 31.06
C SER A 515 19.37 -15.29 29.92
N LEU A 516 20.06 -14.18 29.62
CA LEU A 516 21.10 -14.13 28.58
C LEU A 516 22.36 -14.95 28.95
N LEU A 517 22.62 -15.13 30.25
CA LEU A 517 23.67 -16.01 30.77
C LEU A 517 23.26 -17.49 30.79
N GLY A 518 22.06 -17.84 30.32
CA GLY A 518 21.59 -19.22 30.25
C GLY A 518 21.04 -19.79 31.56
N PHE A 519 20.80 -18.96 32.58
CA PHE A 519 20.08 -19.41 33.77
C PHE A 519 18.62 -19.74 33.43
N PRO A 520 17.97 -20.68 34.16
CA PRO A 520 16.61 -21.12 33.89
C PRO A 520 15.58 -20.08 34.35
N ILE A 521 15.54 -18.94 33.65
CA ILE A 521 14.56 -17.88 33.84
C ILE A 521 13.34 -18.18 32.95
N PRO A 522 12.10 -18.18 33.50
CA PRO A 522 10.90 -18.32 32.69
C PRO A 522 10.84 -17.25 31.58
N PRO A 523 10.37 -17.60 30.36
CA PRO A 523 10.30 -16.65 29.26
C PRO A 523 9.31 -15.52 29.58
N GLY A 524 9.64 -14.31 29.14
CA GLY A 524 8.83 -13.11 29.40
C GLY A 524 9.34 -11.91 28.61
N PHE A 525 8.67 -10.78 28.80
CA PHE A 525 9.03 -9.50 28.18
C PHE A 525 8.72 -8.36 29.13
N VAL A 526 9.35 -7.21 28.92
CA VAL A 526 9.23 -6.04 29.78
C VAL A 526 8.57 -4.92 28.98
N LEU A 527 7.49 -4.38 29.51
CA LEU A 527 6.95 -3.08 29.16
C LEU A 527 7.78 -2.02 29.86
N THR A 528 8.54 -1.23 29.10
CA THR A 528 9.52 -0.31 29.69
C THR A 528 8.84 0.85 30.42
N THR A 529 9.63 1.59 31.20
CA THR A 529 9.18 2.85 31.83
C THR A 529 8.70 3.90 30.83
N GLU A 530 8.97 3.78 29.52
CA GLU A 530 8.43 4.71 28.52
C GLU A 530 6.90 4.67 28.49
N ILE A 531 6.29 3.51 28.70
CA ILE A 531 4.83 3.41 28.78
C ILE A 531 4.30 4.24 29.96
N PHE A 532 4.98 4.22 31.11
CA PHE A 532 4.60 5.03 32.26
C PHE A 532 4.74 6.53 31.97
N ARG A 533 5.88 6.95 31.40
CA ARG A 533 6.16 8.36 31.06
C ARG A 533 5.18 8.91 30.02
N ARG A 534 4.64 8.04 29.17
CA ARG A 534 3.73 8.40 28.06
C ARG A 534 2.28 7.99 28.30
N ARG A 535 1.95 7.54 29.51
CA ARG A 535 0.64 6.94 29.82
C ARG A 535 -0.53 7.84 29.45
N GLU A 536 -0.44 9.14 29.70
CA GLU A 536 -1.52 10.08 29.36
C GLU A 536 -1.71 10.21 27.84
N ALA A 537 -0.62 10.25 27.07
CA ALA A 537 -0.68 10.27 25.61
C ALA A 537 -1.22 8.95 25.03
N ILE A 538 -0.86 7.82 25.64
CA ILE A 538 -1.35 6.49 25.23
C ILE A 538 -2.84 6.37 25.53
N LEU A 539 -3.29 6.77 26.73
CA LEU A 539 -4.69 6.64 27.16
C LEU A 539 -5.62 7.66 26.49
N SER A 540 -5.11 8.83 26.11
CA SER A 540 -5.90 9.84 25.39
C SER A 540 -6.06 9.53 23.90
N ASN A 541 -5.16 8.74 23.30
CA ASN A 541 -5.20 8.40 21.88
C ASN A 541 -5.52 6.91 21.64
N PRO A 542 -6.75 6.58 21.20
CA PRO A 542 -7.16 5.19 20.97
C PRO A 542 -6.31 4.43 19.94
N HIS A 543 -5.69 5.12 18.98
CA HIS A 543 -4.84 4.49 17.97
C HIS A 543 -3.51 4.04 18.58
N ILE A 544 -2.92 4.86 19.45
CA ILE A 544 -1.69 4.49 20.18
C ILE A 544 -1.97 3.33 21.14
N GLU A 545 -3.09 3.39 21.86
CA GLU A 545 -3.51 2.31 22.75
C GLU A 545 -3.70 0.98 21.99
N LYS A 546 -4.39 1.01 20.84
CA LYS A 546 -4.60 -0.16 20.00
C LYS A 546 -3.29 -0.74 19.45
N GLU A 547 -2.34 0.12 19.08
CA GLU A 547 -1.02 -0.32 18.64
C GLU A 547 -0.24 -1.00 19.77
N LEU A 548 -0.25 -0.42 20.98
CA LEU A 548 0.33 -1.05 22.16
C LEU A 548 -0.30 -2.42 22.44
N ASP A 549 -1.63 -2.52 22.38
CA ASP A 549 -2.35 -3.79 22.55
C ASP A 549 -1.89 -4.84 21.51
N GLN A 550 -1.71 -4.44 20.25
CA GLN A 550 -1.19 -5.33 19.21
C GLN A 550 0.27 -5.76 19.48
N MET A 551 1.12 -4.85 19.97
CA MET A 551 2.50 -5.16 20.33
C MET A 551 2.55 -6.17 21.49
N VAL A 552 1.71 -6.00 22.52
CA VAL A 552 1.59 -6.94 23.64
C VAL A 552 1.10 -8.31 23.14
N ARG A 553 0.05 -8.36 22.30
CA ARG A 553 -0.45 -9.61 21.70
C ARG A 553 0.64 -10.35 20.93
N LYS A 554 1.46 -9.65 20.15
CA LYS A 554 2.59 -10.26 19.44
C LYS A 554 3.61 -10.91 20.38
N GLN A 555 3.87 -10.30 21.54
CA GLN A 555 4.74 -10.92 22.53
C GLN A 555 4.10 -12.15 23.18
N ILE A 556 2.81 -12.10 23.48
CA ILE A 556 2.08 -13.27 24.00
C ILE A 556 2.17 -14.43 22.99
N ILE A 557 1.90 -14.20 21.71
CA ILE A 557 2.03 -15.23 20.66
C ILE A 557 3.45 -15.82 20.62
N ASN A 558 4.48 -15.00 20.83
CA ASN A 558 5.84 -15.49 20.91
C ASN A 558 6.07 -16.36 22.17
N LEU A 559 5.50 -15.98 23.33
CA LEU A 559 5.54 -16.81 24.54
C LEU A 559 4.80 -18.13 24.34
N GLU A 560 3.65 -18.13 23.68
CA GLU A 560 2.88 -19.34 23.36
C GLU A 560 3.71 -20.30 22.49
N ARG A 561 4.41 -19.75 21.49
CA ARG A 561 5.31 -20.54 20.63
C ARG A 561 6.50 -21.13 21.39
N ILE A 562 7.05 -20.40 22.38
CA ILE A 562 8.20 -20.85 23.17
C ILE A 562 7.77 -21.92 24.19
N THR A 563 6.61 -21.73 24.83
CA THR A 563 6.13 -22.58 25.94
C THR A 563 5.32 -23.78 25.46
N GLY A 564 4.74 -23.72 24.26
CA GLY A 564 3.76 -24.68 23.77
C GLY A 564 2.39 -24.57 24.44
N GLN A 565 2.17 -23.56 25.29
CA GLN A 565 0.90 -23.26 25.97
C GLN A 565 0.17 -22.13 25.25
N GLN A 566 -1.12 -21.94 25.51
CA GLN A 566 -1.93 -20.90 24.88
C GLN A 566 -2.65 -20.03 25.92
N PHE A 567 -2.54 -18.70 25.78
CA PHE A 567 -3.13 -17.74 26.71
C PHE A 567 -4.65 -17.73 26.54
N GLY A 568 -5.36 -18.16 27.59
CA GLY A 568 -6.81 -18.30 27.56
C GLY A 568 -7.36 -19.65 27.09
N ASN A 569 -6.51 -20.64 26.80
CA ASN A 569 -6.96 -21.99 26.44
C ASN A 569 -7.24 -22.83 27.71
N PRO A 570 -8.48 -23.31 27.96
CA PRO A 570 -8.80 -24.13 29.13
C PRO A 570 -8.05 -25.45 29.25
N ASN A 571 -7.69 -26.07 28.11
CA ASN A 571 -7.06 -27.39 28.11
C ASN A 571 -5.53 -27.32 28.31
N ASN A 572 -4.90 -26.24 27.85
CA ASN A 572 -3.44 -26.05 27.95
C ASN A 572 -3.11 -24.56 28.18
N PRO A 573 -3.46 -24.02 29.36
CA PRO A 573 -3.41 -22.59 29.62
C PRO A 573 -1.97 -22.09 29.82
N LEU A 574 -1.63 -21.00 29.16
CA LEU A 574 -0.51 -20.14 29.54
C LEU A 574 -0.99 -19.18 30.63
N LEU A 575 -0.29 -19.14 31.76
CA LEU A 575 -0.54 -18.20 32.85
C LEU A 575 0.64 -17.26 33.03
N LEU A 576 0.37 -15.99 33.29
CA LEU A 576 1.37 -14.94 33.42
C LEU A 576 1.49 -14.45 34.85
N SER A 577 2.70 -14.09 35.24
CA SER A 577 2.93 -13.23 36.41
C SER A 577 3.23 -11.82 35.91
N VAL A 578 2.53 -10.81 36.43
CA VAL A 578 2.72 -9.41 36.06
C VAL A 578 3.25 -8.64 37.26
N ARG A 579 4.43 -8.05 37.11
CA ARG A 579 5.20 -7.47 38.22
C ARG A 579 5.71 -6.08 37.90
N SER A 580 5.76 -5.19 38.89
CA SER A 580 6.39 -3.88 38.74
C SER A 580 7.92 -3.99 38.67
N GLY A 581 8.54 -3.19 37.81
CA GLY A 581 9.99 -3.01 37.68
C GLY A 581 10.38 -1.56 37.87
N THR A 582 10.72 -1.15 39.09
CA THR A 582 11.21 0.21 39.37
C THR A 582 12.73 0.28 39.20
N ALA A 583 13.25 1.42 38.73
CA ALA A 583 14.70 1.63 38.64
C ALA A 583 15.35 1.57 40.03
N ILE A 584 14.70 2.18 41.01
CA ILE A 584 15.11 2.23 42.42
C ILE A 584 14.25 1.24 43.22
N SER A 585 14.87 0.41 44.06
CA SER A 585 14.17 -0.63 44.80
C SER A 585 13.19 -0.05 45.81
N MET A 586 11.92 -0.45 45.75
CA MET A 586 10.87 -0.06 46.71
C MET A 586 10.19 -1.32 47.28
N PRO A 587 10.75 -1.93 48.33
CA PRO A 587 10.22 -3.19 48.88
C PRO A 587 8.79 -3.05 49.39
N GLY A 588 7.88 -3.88 48.86
CA GLY A 588 6.49 -3.97 49.30
C GLY A 588 5.58 -2.79 48.91
N ALA A 589 6.09 -1.79 48.16
CA ALA A 589 5.31 -0.62 47.79
C ALA A 589 4.45 -0.81 46.52
N MET A 590 4.77 -1.81 45.69
CA MET A 590 4.18 -1.99 44.37
C MET A 590 3.36 -3.27 44.26
N ASN A 591 2.35 -3.26 43.40
CA ASN A 591 1.46 -4.40 43.18
C ASN A 591 2.15 -5.53 42.39
N THR A 592 1.77 -6.77 42.67
CA THR A 592 2.20 -7.96 41.94
C THR A 592 1.01 -8.89 41.76
N TYR A 593 0.83 -9.36 40.53
CA TYR A 593 -0.22 -10.31 40.17
C TYR A 593 0.41 -11.60 39.72
N LEU A 594 -0.08 -12.71 40.26
CA LEU A 594 0.25 -14.06 39.83
C LEU A 594 -1.01 -14.69 39.24
N ASN A 595 -0.82 -15.66 38.36
CA ASN A 595 -1.90 -16.45 37.75
C ASN A 595 -2.84 -15.63 36.84
N VAL A 596 -2.32 -14.57 36.21
CA VAL A 596 -3.06 -13.82 35.20
C VAL A 596 -3.32 -14.73 34.01
N GLY A 597 -4.56 -14.82 33.59
CA GLY A 597 -5.10 -15.77 32.62
C GLY A 597 -6.17 -16.67 33.22
N LEU A 598 -6.20 -16.87 34.56
CA LEU A 598 -7.23 -17.71 35.19
C LEU A 598 -8.63 -17.06 35.12
N ASN A 599 -9.61 -17.88 34.77
CA ASN A 599 -11.04 -17.63 34.86
C ASN A 599 -11.77 -18.92 35.25
N ASP A 600 -13.10 -18.84 35.43
CA ASP A 600 -13.91 -19.98 35.90
C ASP A 600 -13.69 -21.23 35.04
N ASP A 601 -13.76 -21.11 33.71
CA ASP A 601 -13.64 -22.23 32.77
C ASP A 601 -12.25 -22.91 32.80
N ILE A 602 -11.19 -22.09 32.84
CA ILE A 602 -9.81 -22.59 32.89
C ILE A 602 -9.56 -23.29 34.23
N VAL A 603 -10.01 -22.70 35.34
CA VAL A 603 -9.81 -23.27 36.68
C VAL A 603 -10.59 -24.58 36.83
N GLU A 604 -11.83 -24.63 36.34
CA GLU A 604 -12.62 -25.86 36.31
C GLU A 604 -11.92 -26.97 35.54
N THR A 605 -11.40 -26.66 34.35
CA THR A 605 -10.71 -27.64 33.51
C THR A 605 -9.41 -28.12 34.14
N LEU A 606 -8.60 -27.20 34.67
CA LEU A 606 -7.38 -27.54 35.41
C LEU A 606 -7.69 -28.38 36.66
N SER A 607 -8.78 -28.09 37.37
CA SER A 607 -9.14 -28.82 38.60
C SER A 607 -9.44 -30.30 38.37
N LYS A 608 -9.84 -30.68 37.15
CA LYS A 608 -10.10 -32.07 36.75
C LYS A 608 -8.82 -32.86 36.46
N GLN A 609 -7.67 -32.19 36.31
CA GLN A 609 -6.41 -32.87 36.10
C GLN A 609 -5.93 -33.54 37.40
N PRO A 610 -5.29 -34.73 37.33
CA PRO A 610 -4.78 -35.43 38.51
C PRO A 610 -3.87 -34.53 39.36
N ASN A 611 -4.17 -34.42 40.66
CA ASN A 611 -3.45 -33.60 41.65
C ASN A 611 -3.59 -32.07 41.51
N PHE A 612 -4.46 -31.56 40.61
CA PHE A 612 -4.65 -30.12 40.43
C PHE A 612 -5.94 -29.57 41.06
N ALA A 613 -6.87 -30.42 41.52
CA ALA A 613 -8.15 -29.99 42.09
C ALA A 613 -8.00 -28.89 43.15
N TRP A 614 -7.22 -29.15 44.21
CA TRP A 614 -7.00 -28.17 45.27
C TRP A 614 -6.19 -26.95 44.82
N THR A 615 -5.10 -27.18 44.07
CA THR A 615 -4.14 -26.15 43.66
C THR A 615 -4.74 -25.12 42.72
N SER A 616 -5.56 -25.55 41.75
CA SER A 616 -6.21 -24.66 40.78
C SER A 616 -7.13 -23.66 41.49
N TRP A 617 -7.95 -24.13 42.43
CA TRP A 617 -8.83 -23.27 43.22
C TRP A 617 -8.06 -22.39 44.22
N ASP A 618 -6.97 -22.87 44.86
CA ASP A 618 -6.11 -22.02 45.71
C ASP A 618 -5.48 -20.87 44.89
N CYS A 619 -5.01 -21.16 43.68
CA CYS A 619 -4.46 -20.17 42.75
C CYS A 619 -5.50 -19.15 42.31
N TYR A 620 -6.74 -19.59 42.03
CA TYR A 620 -7.81 -18.70 41.61
C TYR A 620 -8.27 -17.77 42.73
N ARG A 621 -8.53 -18.28 43.95
CA ARG A 621 -8.90 -17.39 45.08
C ARG A 621 -7.83 -16.35 45.40
N ARG A 622 -6.55 -16.71 45.27
CA ARG A 622 -5.43 -15.77 45.51
C ARG A 622 -5.40 -14.69 44.44
N PHE A 623 -5.68 -15.05 43.20
CA PHE A 623 -5.76 -14.09 42.13
C PHE A 623 -6.93 -13.11 42.33
N LEU A 624 -8.11 -13.61 42.72
CA LEU A 624 -9.25 -12.78 43.10
C LEU A 624 -8.93 -11.85 44.30
N GLN A 625 -8.21 -12.36 45.30
CA GLN A 625 -7.72 -11.57 46.44
C GLN A 625 -6.80 -10.44 45.98
N SER A 626 -5.78 -10.75 45.17
CA SER A 626 -4.86 -9.74 44.61
C SER A 626 -5.59 -8.71 43.76
N TRP A 627 -6.60 -9.13 42.99
CA TRP A 627 -7.47 -8.22 42.24
C TRP A 627 -8.22 -7.27 43.16
N GLY A 628 -8.95 -7.79 44.17
CA GLY A 628 -9.71 -6.95 45.09
C GLY A 628 -8.84 -5.98 45.90
N MET A 629 -7.68 -6.42 46.36
CA MET A 629 -6.74 -5.58 47.09
C MET A 629 -6.22 -4.41 46.25
N ALA A 630 -6.04 -4.58 44.94
CA ALA A 630 -5.61 -3.49 44.07
C ALA A 630 -6.67 -2.40 43.85
N TYR A 631 -7.94 -2.70 44.12
CA TYR A 631 -9.04 -1.73 44.16
C TYR A 631 -9.36 -1.25 45.59
N GLY A 632 -8.49 -1.56 46.56
CA GLY A 632 -8.58 -1.03 47.92
C GLY A 632 -9.33 -1.88 48.94
N ILE A 633 -9.74 -3.12 48.60
CA ILE A 633 -10.30 -4.04 49.61
C ILE A 633 -9.19 -4.43 50.60
N SER A 634 -9.43 -4.26 51.91
CA SER A 634 -8.48 -4.71 52.93
C SER A 634 -8.27 -6.21 52.87
N ARG A 635 -7.04 -6.65 53.16
CA ARG A 635 -6.70 -8.07 53.30
C ARG A 635 -7.58 -8.77 54.34
N ASP A 636 -7.96 -8.06 55.40
CA ASP A 636 -8.74 -8.60 56.53
C ASP A 636 -10.10 -9.14 56.08
N VAL A 637 -10.70 -8.54 55.05
CA VAL A 637 -11.99 -9.00 54.48
C VAL A 637 -11.86 -10.40 53.91
N PHE A 638 -10.76 -10.68 53.21
CA PHE A 638 -10.48 -11.99 52.64
C PHE A 638 -10.01 -13.00 53.70
N ASP A 639 -9.24 -12.54 54.69
CA ASP A 639 -8.78 -13.38 55.78
C ASP A 639 -9.95 -13.84 56.66
N GLN A 640 -10.99 -13.00 56.83
CA GLN A 640 -12.23 -13.40 57.51
C GLN A 640 -12.95 -14.53 56.79
N VAL A 641 -13.05 -14.51 55.46
CA VAL A 641 -13.65 -15.63 54.69
C VAL A 641 -12.88 -16.92 54.92
N MET A 642 -11.55 -16.87 54.94
CA MET A 642 -10.72 -18.04 55.24
C MET A 642 -11.03 -18.59 56.65
N ILE A 643 -11.20 -17.72 57.65
CA ILE A 643 -11.55 -18.10 59.02
C ILE A 643 -12.95 -18.74 59.06
N ASP A 644 -13.93 -18.13 58.40
CA ASP A 644 -15.31 -18.63 58.37
C ASP A 644 -15.40 -20.02 57.73
N PHE A 645 -14.66 -20.25 56.64
CA PHE A 645 -14.58 -21.56 55.99
C PHE A 645 -13.89 -22.61 56.88
N LYS A 646 -12.84 -22.23 57.63
CA LYS A 646 -12.20 -23.15 58.58
C LYS A 646 -13.17 -23.58 59.68
N LEU A 647 -13.96 -22.63 60.20
CA LEU A 647 -15.00 -22.92 61.19
C LEU A 647 -16.13 -23.79 60.62
N LYS A 648 -16.61 -23.44 59.41
CA LYS A 648 -17.67 -24.17 58.69
C LYS A 648 -17.31 -25.64 58.47
N TYR A 649 -16.07 -25.91 58.05
CA TYR A 649 -15.60 -27.26 57.72
C TYR A 649 -14.82 -27.94 58.85
N LYS A 650 -14.68 -27.29 60.01
CA LYS A 650 -13.94 -27.77 61.19
C LYS A 650 -12.52 -28.23 60.87
N VAL A 651 -11.83 -27.49 60.01
CA VAL A 651 -10.42 -27.72 59.65
C VAL A 651 -9.52 -26.73 60.38
N ALA A 652 -8.35 -27.19 60.84
CA ALA A 652 -7.38 -26.33 61.53
C ALA A 652 -6.47 -25.61 60.52
N GLN A 653 -6.06 -26.32 59.47
CA GLN A 653 -5.12 -25.81 58.48
C GLN A 653 -5.73 -25.72 57.08
N LYS A 654 -5.22 -24.77 56.28
CA LYS A 654 -5.68 -24.57 54.89
C LYS A 654 -5.45 -25.81 54.02
N VAL A 655 -4.39 -26.56 54.29
CA VAL A 655 -4.04 -27.78 53.52
C VAL A 655 -5.03 -28.92 53.71
N GLU A 656 -5.90 -28.84 54.73
CA GLU A 656 -6.91 -29.85 55.04
C GLU A 656 -8.21 -29.66 54.24
N PHE A 657 -8.37 -28.54 53.53
CA PHE A 657 -9.53 -28.35 52.65
C PHE A 657 -9.49 -29.31 51.46
N THR A 658 -10.67 -29.78 51.03
CA THR A 658 -10.83 -30.51 49.77
C THR A 658 -10.87 -29.55 48.57
N GLY A 659 -10.72 -30.08 47.35
CA GLY A 659 -10.84 -29.27 46.12
C GLY A 659 -12.21 -28.58 45.99
N GLU A 660 -13.29 -29.29 46.32
CA GLU A 660 -14.67 -28.77 46.36
C GLU A 660 -14.82 -27.61 47.35
N GLN A 661 -14.23 -27.73 48.56
CA GLN A 661 -14.26 -26.66 49.56
C GLN A 661 -13.47 -25.42 49.13
N MET A 662 -12.33 -25.63 48.46
CA MET A 662 -11.54 -24.54 47.89
C MET A 662 -12.27 -23.84 46.74
N ARG A 663 -13.02 -24.58 45.94
CA ARG A 663 -13.89 -24.04 44.88
C ARG A 663 -14.96 -23.12 45.47
N GLU A 664 -15.68 -23.57 46.49
CA GLU A 664 -16.70 -22.76 47.17
C GLU A 664 -16.11 -21.48 47.78
N MET A 665 -14.90 -21.59 48.36
CA MET A 665 -14.18 -20.43 48.90
C MET A 665 -13.79 -19.44 47.79
N ALA A 666 -13.32 -19.91 46.63
CA ALA A 666 -12.97 -19.04 45.52
C ALA A 666 -14.18 -18.24 45.00
N PHE A 667 -15.36 -18.87 44.89
CA PHE A 667 -16.59 -18.15 44.56
C PHE A 667 -16.99 -17.15 45.63
N SER A 668 -16.80 -17.48 46.93
CA SER A 668 -17.04 -16.51 48.01
C SER A 668 -16.13 -15.27 47.91
N TYR A 669 -14.88 -15.43 47.43
CA TYR A 669 -13.99 -14.30 47.14
C TYR A 669 -14.48 -13.50 45.93
N LYS A 670 -15.03 -14.16 44.91
CA LYS A 670 -15.64 -13.50 43.74
C LYS A 670 -16.87 -12.68 44.15
N ASP A 671 -17.69 -13.21 45.05
CA ASP A 671 -18.86 -12.52 45.61
C ASP A 671 -18.48 -11.27 46.41
N ILE A 672 -17.34 -11.29 47.12
CA ILE A 672 -16.79 -10.09 47.77
C ILE A 672 -16.50 -9.01 46.73
N LEU A 673 -15.86 -9.36 45.61
CA LEU A 673 -15.58 -8.37 44.56
C LEU A 673 -16.89 -7.74 44.06
N GLN A 674 -17.93 -8.54 43.82
CA GLN A 674 -19.24 -8.06 43.40
C GLN A 674 -19.90 -7.14 44.45
N LYS A 675 -19.86 -7.50 45.74
CA LYS A 675 -20.38 -6.68 46.85
C LYS A 675 -19.71 -5.31 46.95
N HIS A 676 -18.44 -5.22 46.55
CA HIS A 676 -17.67 -3.98 46.50
C HIS A 676 -17.73 -3.28 45.12
N ASN A 677 -18.61 -3.71 44.21
CA ASN A 677 -18.72 -3.19 42.83
C ASN A 677 -17.42 -3.30 42.00
N ILE A 678 -16.53 -4.22 42.36
CA ILE A 678 -15.28 -4.48 41.64
C ILE A 678 -15.53 -5.56 40.60
N HIS A 679 -15.39 -5.19 39.34
CA HIS A 679 -15.63 -6.08 38.21
C HIS A 679 -14.36 -6.87 37.88
N PHE A 680 -14.43 -8.18 38.02
CA PHE A 680 -13.40 -9.09 37.52
C PHE A 680 -13.56 -9.27 36.00
N LYS A 681 -12.45 -9.34 35.27
CA LYS A 681 -12.44 -9.55 33.81
C LYS A 681 -12.16 -11.02 33.53
N ASP A 682 -13.15 -11.73 32.98
CA ASP A 682 -13.01 -13.16 32.62
C ASP A 682 -12.25 -13.37 31.29
N GLU A 683 -12.28 -12.39 30.38
CA GLU A 683 -11.49 -12.43 29.14
C GLU A 683 -10.00 -12.20 29.45
N PRO A 684 -9.11 -13.17 29.16
CA PRO A 684 -7.70 -13.13 29.59
C PRO A 684 -6.92 -11.91 29.12
N PHE A 685 -7.15 -11.40 27.91
CA PHE A 685 -6.43 -10.24 27.41
C PHE A 685 -6.89 -8.93 28.07
N GLN A 686 -8.20 -8.72 28.24
CA GLN A 686 -8.73 -7.60 29.03
C GLN A 686 -8.24 -7.67 30.47
N GLN A 687 -8.14 -8.87 31.03
CA GLN A 687 -7.59 -9.09 32.36
C GLN A 687 -6.12 -8.65 32.43
N LEU A 688 -5.29 -9.07 31.48
CA LEU A 688 -3.88 -8.65 31.40
C LEU A 688 -3.76 -7.12 31.25
N LYS A 689 -4.55 -6.51 30.37
CA LYS A 689 -4.57 -5.06 30.16
C LYS A 689 -4.89 -4.30 31.44
N GLN A 690 -5.92 -4.73 32.16
CA GLN A 690 -6.29 -4.13 33.44
C GLN A 690 -5.18 -4.31 34.49
N VAL A 691 -4.55 -5.48 34.53
CA VAL A 691 -3.44 -5.76 35.46
C VAL A 691 -2.23 -4.87 35.16
N ILE A 692 -1.84 -4.71 33.88
CA ILE A 692 -0.78 -3.79 33.47
C ILE A 692 -1.09 -2.38 33.94
N PHE A 693 -2.31 -1.89 33.69
CA PHE A 693 -2.74 -0.56 34.13
C PHE A 693 -2.68 -0.42 35.66
N ASN A 694 -3.16 -1.42 36.41
CA ASN A 694 -3.12 -1.40 37.88
C ASN A 694 -1.69 -1.42 38.42
N VAL A 695 -0.75 -2.11 37.75
CA VAL A 695 0.67 -2.09 38.13
C VAL A 695 1.26 -0.70 37.88
N LEU A 696 0.99 -0.08 36.73
CA LEU A 696 1.43 1.29 36.44
C LEU A 696 0.87 2.27 37.48
N LYS A 697 -0.45 2.19 37.76
CA LYS A 697 -1.13 3.02 38.76
C LYS A 697 -0.63 2.80 40.18
N SER A 698 -0.06 1.64 40.51
CA SER A 698 0.49 1.37 41.85
C SER A 698 1.69 2.26 42.21
N TRP A 699 2.33 2.87 41.21
CA TRP A 699 3.31 3.94 41.43
C TRP A 699 2.68 5.15 42.12
N ASP A 700 1.40 5.43 41.88
CA ASP A 700 0.69 6.57 42.47
C ASP A 700 -0.08 6.17 43.75
N SER A 701 0.27 5.04 44.37
CA SER A 701 -0.33 4.64 45.65
C SER A 701 0.25 5.43 46.82
N ASP A 702 -0.55 5.68 47.87
CA ASP A 702 -0.11 6.42 49.06
C ASP A 702 1.21 5.88 49.64
N ARG A 703 1.35 4.54 49.68
CA ARG A 703 2.56 3.88 50.16
C ARG A 703 3.77 4.18 49.27
N ALA A 704 3.58 4.20 47.94
CA ALA A 704 4.65 4.48 47.00
C ALA A 704 5.05 5.97 47.02
N ILE A 705 4.08 6.88 47.14
CA ILE A 705 4.31 8.33 47.26
C ILE A 705 5.14 8.63 48.51
N VAL A 706 4.71 8.16 49.68
CA VAL A 706 5.44 8.38 50.95
C VAL A 706 6.87 7.81 50.88
N TYR A 707 7.05 6.66 50.24
CA TYR A 707 8.38 6.08 50.05
C TYR A 707 9.27 6.94 49.14
N ARG A 708 8.69 7.53 48.09
CA ARG A 708 9.41 8.46 47.18
C ARG A 708 9.75 9.77 47.86
N GLU A 709 8.84 10.35 48.62
CA GLU A 709 9.10 11.58 49.38
C GLU A 709 10.24 11.38 50.37
N HIS A 710 10.23 10.26 51.10
CA HIS A 710 11.28 9.93 52.06
C HIS A 710 12.66 9.76 51.39
N LEU A 711 12.70 9.16 50.20
CA LEU A 711 13.93 8.93 49.44
C LEU A 711 14.26 10.06 48.44
N GLN A 712 13.45 11.12 48.38
CA GLN A 712 13.59 12.23 47.44
C GLN A 712 13.64 11.77 45.97
N ILE A 713 12.79 10.81 45.61
CA ILE A 713 12.69 10.26 44.26
C ILE A 713 11.64 11.02 43.46
N ALA A 714 12.01 11.52 42.28
CA ALA A 714 11.10 12.23 41.39
C ALA A 714 9.98 11.33 40.84
N ASP A 715 8.78 11.89 40.65
CA ASP A 715 7.59 11.14 40.25
C ASP A 715 7.68 10.61 38.80
N GLU A 716 8.44 11.27 37.94
CA GLU A 716 8.59 10.98 36.52
C GLU A 716 9.42 9.73 36.22
N TRP A 717 10.13 9.18 37.23
CA TRP A 717 10.88 7.93 37.08
C TRP A 717 9.97 6.78 36.63
N GLY A 718 8.79 6.68 37.25
CA GLY A 718 7.79 5.69 36.93
C GLY A 718 8.19 4.24 37.20
N THR A 719 7.43 3.33 36.60
CA THR A 719 7.66 1.89 36.72
C THR A 719 7.52 1.18 35.37
N ALA A 720 8.38 0.18 35.14
CA ALA A 720 8.21 -0.81 34.09
C ALA A 720 7.25 -1.92 34.55
N VAL A 721 6.74 -2.71 33.62
CA VAL A 721 5.95 -3.91 33.90
C VAL A 721 6.64 -5.12 33.29
N ILE A 722 6.89 -6.14 34.12
CA ILE A 722 7.53 -7.42 33.76
C ILE A 722 6.45 -8.48 33.60
#